data_AF-A0AAV5WZX3-F1
#
_entry.id   AF-A0AAV5WZX3-F1
#
_cell.length_a   1.000
_cell.length_b   1.000
_cell.length_c   1.000
_cell.angle_alpha   90.00
_cell.angle_beta   90.00
_cell.angle_gamma   90.00
#
_symmetry.space_group_name_H-M   'P 1'
#
loop_
_entity.id
_entity.type
_entity.pdbx_description
1 polymer ?
#
loop_
_entity_poly.entity_id
_entity_poly.type
_entity_poly.pdbx_seq_one_letter_code
_entity_poly.pdbx_strand_id
1 'polypeptide(L)'
;AGLCLTTQTGCFVYSFDTISSNSEPMILAFPIDRSSLPLTASPPSICHVDEETFAVAGCMPDMALFVDGSGSAARPPLVWSNEHPKEIVKTDNSLIVVGEKTLVIFDNSPTGRMRQEMNLPSHPCASTILSDSLVIFTRSSDADVFCVRELSWAEKAHELLSNGQLANALYVVTNNAIRSDEDAITYQHVHMHLGFNQIASGEKEEGIELLVKGHVTPSEVENRFKAIFSVEDSKDDSYSDVVLVEKLISRVIDEDWAADQSSDWATLLTIVRLRLCENSIDILEILECDEDYDKSTVQSYCEGRKMFNCLLVLHSLTKSVQYALGLTWLGNDPLFCAKIDHKLLVKLLPRLPLSESQLICETSKFFIERGEAMEELIDFVKTRIDYLPLKFVMNLFKGRIDELEVLLKLNCDQTECAIEMEKRIVELSTIRIASNDITPDESAKLRKKLISIILSGKIQEIRQFLVGDQLNVERTVAEHWKHPESAIQAVIENVECEGAMQAIQQIIHHFSSSHSNLSTHFLLQLKRKCESDPILASSHRLPEVMKTLLEAFPSLISEGAIQFIPENSQLDSFAPLIFREMQSVHDRTVSNRIGRALAERAARTNKAPAPRNSVRVIESTRCGVCSDRFDSASSIHLLPSGKLVHPRCHPHLNICPITNQIFRG
;
A
#
# COMPACT_ATOMS: atom_id res chain seq x y z
N ALA A 1 57.63 11.40 -34.26
CA ALA A 1 58.70 10.37 -34.21
C ALA A 1 60.07 11.05 -33.98
N GLY A 2 61.07 10.40 -33.40
CA GLY A 2 62.41 10.99 -33.22
C GLY A 2 63.54 10.04 -33.64
N LEU A 3 64.63 10.56 -34.22
CA LEU A 3 65.85 9.80 -34.53
C LEU A 3 66.85 10.00 -33.38
N CYS A 4 67.20 8.93 -32.69
CA CYS A 4 68.26 8.93 -31.68
C CYS A 4 69.53 8.30 -32.25
N LEU A 5 70.64 9.04 -32.22
CA LEU A 5 71.97 8.62 -32.67
C LEU A 5 72.93 8.60 -31.48
N THR A 6 73.31 7.41 -31.05
CA THR A 6 74.32 7.21 -30.00
C THR A 6 75.71 7.15 -30.63
N THR A 7 76.62 8.05 -30.23
CA THR A 7 78.03 8.04 -30.67
C THR A 7 78.96 7.58 -29.54
N GLN A 8 80.27 7.63 -29.79
CA GLN A 8 81.27 7.36 -28.75
C GLN A 8 81.30 8.42 -27.65
N THR A 9 80.89 9.66 -27.96
CA THR A 9 81.05 10.83 -27.07
C THR A 9 79.73 11.43 -26.62
N GLY A 10 78.60 10.97 -27.15
CA GLY A 10 77.28 11.43 -26.71
C GLY A 10 76.10 10.82 -27.46
N CYS A 11 74.91 11.05 -26.92
CA CYS A 11 73.63 10.76 -27.57
C CYS A 11 73.09 12.01 -28.25
N PHE A 12 72.65 11.87 -29.49
CA PHE A 12 72.00 12.92 -30.27
C PHE A 12 70.54 12.56 -30.47
N VAL A 13 69.61 13.36 -29.99
CA VAL A 13 68.17 13.17 -30.24
C VAL A 13 67.68 14.21 -31.23
N TYR A 14 67.00 13.75 -32.26
CA TYR A 14 66.40 14.57 -33.32
C TYR A 14 64.88 14.36 -33.29
N SER A 15 64.09 15.41 -33.04
CA SER A 15 62.62 15.33 -33.09
C SER A 15 62.10 15.62 -34.50
N PHE A 16 61.27 14.75 -35.07
CA PHE A 16 60.63 14.99 -36.38
C PHE A 16 59.30 15.78 -36.29
N ASP A 17 58.75 16.01 -35.08
CA ASP A 17 57.36 16.48 -34.93
C ASP A 17 57.20 18.01 -34.96
N THR A 18 58.29 18.79 -35.05
CA THR A 18 58.19 20.24 -35.25
C THR A 18 57.93 20.57 -36.73
N ILE A 19 56.74 20.26 -37.24
CA ILE A 19 56.24 20.71 -38.57
C ILE A 19 55.68 22.15 -38.47
N SER A 20 55.93 22.87 -37.38
CA SER A 20 55.81 24.33 -37.42
C SER A 20 56.87 24.86 -38.38
N SER A 21 56.43 25.49 -39.46
CA SER A 21 57.19 25.69 -40.72
C SER A 21 58.44 26.58 -40.64
N ASN A 22 58.95 26.91 -39.45
CA ASN A 22 60.10 27.78 -39.24
C ASN A 22 61.05 27.38 -38.09
N SER A 23 60.84 26.26 -37.39
CA SER A 23 61.77 25.82 -36.34
C SER A 23 62.87 24.94 -36.91
N GLU A 24 64.14 25.39 -36.80
CA GLU A 24 65.31 24.56 -37.13
C GLU A 24 65.27 23.27 -36.30
N PRO A 25 65.68 22.12 -36.88
CA PRO A 25 65.70 20.87 -36.15
C PRO A 25 66.66 20.96 -34.95
N MET A 26 66.13 20.69 -33.76
CA MET A 26 66.93 20.70 -32.53
C MET A 26 67.65 19.37 -32.38
N ILE A 27 68.99 19.41 -32.40
CA ILE A 27 69.85 18.27 -32.09
C ILE A 27 70.25 18.37 -30.62
N LEU A 28 69.74 17.48 -29.79
CA LEU A 28 70.09 17.42 -28.36
C LEU A 28 71.28 16.53 -28.13
N ALA A 29 72.40 17.10 -27.69
CA ALA A 29 73.62 16.36 -27.39
C ALA A 29 73.74 16.09 -25.88
N PHE A 30 73.63 14.84 -25.48
CA PHE A 30 73.94 14.39 -24.12
C PHE A 30 75.38 13.85 -24.10
N PRO A 31 76.35 14.53 -23.48
CA PRO A 31 77.71 14.02 -23.38
C PRO A 31 77.71 12.75 -22.54
N ILE A 32 78.25 11.66 -23.11
CA ILE A 32 78.40 10.38 -22.42
C ILE A 32 79.88 10.06 -22.40
N ASP A 33 80.46 10.06 -21.20
CA ASP A 33 81.81 9.55 -21.02
C ASP A 33 81.76 8.01 -20.98
N ARG A 34 81.97 7.38 -22.14
CA ARG A 34 82.03 5.91 -22.23
C ARG A 34 83.12 5.29 -21.35
N SER A 35 84.15 6.04 -20.94
CA SER A 35 85.15 5.52 -20.01
C SER A 35 84.61 5.35 -18.58
N SER A 36 83.51 6.03 -18.26
CA SER A 36 82.80 5.90 -16.98
C SER A 36 81.70 4.84 -16.99
N LEU A 37 81.28 4.36 -18.17
CA LEU A 37 80.34 3.25 -18.29
C LEU A 37 81.08 1.91 -18.09
N PRO A 38 80.46 0.93 -17.40
CA PRO A 38 81.02 -0.43 -17.34
C PRO A 38 81.31 -0.96 -18.74
N LEU A 39 82.43 -1.68 -18.94
CA LEU A 39 82.83 -2.29 -20.22
C LEU A 39 81.75 -3.21 -20.83
N THR A 40 80.77 -3.62 -20.02
CA THR A 40 79.63 -4.48 -20.40
C THR A 40 78.31 -3.72 -20.55
N ALA A 41 78.27 -2.42 -20.28
CA ALA A 41 77.03 -1.66 -20.28
C ALA A 41 76.54 -1.38 -21.71
N SER A 42 75.25 -1.64 -21.93
CA SER A 42 74.53 -1.19 -23.12
C SER A 42 74.61 0.33 -23.25
N PRO A 43 74.56 0.88 -24.48
CA PRO A 43 74.37 2.32 -24.66
C PRO A 43 73.09 2.77 -23.92
N PRO A 44 73.04 4.00 -23.41
CA PRO A 44 71.84 4.50 -22.75
C PRO A 44 70.64 4.44 -23.71
N SER A 45 69.52 3.99 -23.17
CA SER A 45 68.25 3.87 -23.89
C SER A 45 67.46 5.16 -23.73
N ILE A 46 66.92 5.66 -24.82
CA ILE A 46 66.16 6.92 -24.85
C ILE A 46 64.77 6.63 -25.40
N CYS A 47 63.74 7.05 -24.68
CA CYS A 47 62.35 6.90 -25.06
C CYS A 47 61.63 8.25 -25.06
N HIS A 48 60.89 8.55 -26.13
CA HIS A 48 60.07 9.76 -26.21
C HIS A 48 58.79 9.60 -25.38
N VAL A 49 58.58 10.48 -24.40
CA VAL A 49 57.50 10.39 -23.41
C VAL A 49 56.29 11.22 -23.82
N ASP A 50 56.50 12.47 -24.23
CA ASP A 50 55.49 13.40 -24.75
C ASP A 50 56.18 14.47 -25.62
N GLU A 51 55.44 15.47 -26.11
CA GLU A 51 55.89 16.45 -27.11
C GLU A 51 57.27 17.07 -26.84
N GLU A 52 57.65 17.25 -25.58
CA GLU A 52 58.93 17.88 -25.21
C GLU A 52 59.80 17.03 -24.29
N THR A 53 59.31 15.90 -23.76
CA THR A 53 60.01 15.11 -22.74
C THR A 53 60.51 13.76 -23.26
N PHE A 54 61.76 13.43 -22.93
CA PHE A 54 62.39 12.12 -23.18
C PHE A 54 62.78 11.47 -21.85
N ALA A 55 62.60 10.16 -21.74
CA ALA A 55 63.15 9.36 -20.66
C ALA A 55 64.48 8.75 -21.10
N VAL A 56 65.55 9.04 -20.37
CA VAL A 56 66.91 8.57 -20.64
C VAL A 56 67.35 7.63 -19.53
N ALA A 57 67.51 6.36 -19.88
CA ALA A 57 67.90 5.27 -18.99
C ALA A 57 69.31 4.76 -19.34
N GLY A 58 70.08 4.29 -18.35
CA GLY A 58 71.38 3.65 -18.59
C GLY A 58 72.60 4.53 -18.36
N CYS A 59 72.42 5.84 -18.13
CA CYS A 59 73.48 6.71 -17.60
C CYS A 59 73.84 6.35 -16.14
N MET A 60 72.86 5.83 -15.40
CA MET A 60 73.00 5.27 -14.06
C MET A 60 72.34 3.90 -14.03
N PRO A 61 72.83 2.97 -13.19
CA PRO A 61 72.28 1.61 -13.12
C PRO A 61 70.83 1.59 -12.65
N ASP A 62 70.45 2.45 -11.72
CA ASP A 62 69.21 2.34 -10.94
C ASP A 62 68.18 3.41 -11.28
N MET A 63 68.40 4.22 -12.33
CA MET A 63 67.47 5.31 -12.65
C MET A 63 67.39 5.74 -14.12
N ALA A 64 66.24 6.34 -14.45
CA ALA A 64 66.00 7.06 -15.69
C ALA A 64 65.69 8.53 -15.39
N LEU A 65 66.27 9.43 -16.18
CA LEU A 65 66.04 10.86 -16.09
C LEU A 65 65.03 11.29 -17.15
N PHE A 66 64.07 12.14 -16.76
CA PHE A 66 63.23 12.83 -17.73
C PHE A 66 63.90 14.13 -18.14
N VAL A 67 64.25 14.26 -19.41
CA VAL A 67 64.90 15.45 -19.96
C VAL A 67 64.01 16.09 -21.00
N ASP A 68 63.89 17.41 -20.94
CA ASP A 68 63.15 18.17 -21.94
C ASP A 68 64.01 18.46 -23.20
N GLY A 69 63.41 19.17 -24.16
CA GLY A 69 64.09 19.69 -25.34
C GLY A 69 65.28 20.61 -25.04
N SER A 70 65.47 21.09 -23.81
CA SER A 70 66.64 21.88 -23.39
C SER A 70 67.72 21.06 -22.67
N GLY A 71 67.47 19.77 -22.44
CA GLY A 71 68.31 18.91 -21.61
C GLY A 71 68.12 19.13 -20.10
N SER A 72 67.09 19.86 -19.69
CA SER A 72 66.75 20.11 -18.29
C SER A 72 65.85 18.99 -17.74
N ALA A 73 65.96 18.71 -16.44
CA ALA A 73 65.14 17.71 -15.80
C ALA A 73 63.66 18.16 -15.74
N ALA A 74 62.80 17.52 -16.54
CA ALA A 74 61.38 17.89 -16.65
C ALA A 74 60.52 17.29 -15.52
N ARG A 75 60.93 16.14 -14.96
CA ARG A 75 60.18 15.36 -13.97
C ARG A 75 61.13 14.69 -12.96
N PRO A 76 60.62 14.26 -11.79
CA PRO A 76 61.38 13.41 -10.88
C PRO A 76 61.89 12.15 -11.60
N PRO A 77 63.12 11.68 -11.32
CA PRO A 77 63.67 10.50 -11.96
C PRO A 77 62.90 9.23 -11.57
N LEU A 78 62.83 8.27 -12.49
CA LEU A 78 62.37 6.92 -12.16
C LEU A 78 63.52 6.18 -11.49
N VAL A 79 63.26 5.50 -10.38
CA VAL A 79 64.27 4.77 -9.62
C VAL A 79 63.82 3.32 -9.44
N TRP A 80 64.73 2.37 -9.66
CA TRP A 80 64.51 0.93 -9.49
C TRP A 80 65.71 0.25 -8.82
N SER A 81 65.64 -1.08 -8.70
CA SER A 81 66.67 -1.94 -8.14
C SER A 81 67.98 -1.88 -8.94
N ASN A 82 69.13 -1.70 -8.28
CA ASN A 82 70.49 -1.46 -8.83
C ASN A 82 70.92 -2.32 -10.04
N GLU A 83 70.37 -2.02 -11.21
CA GLU A 83 70.49 -2.89 -12.38
C GLU A 83 70.40 -2.10 -13.68
N HIS A 84 71.48 -2.11 -14.45
CA HIS A 84 71.56 -1.35 -15.70
C HIS A 84 70.42 -1.70 -16.66
N PRO A 85 69.63 -0.69 -17.08
CA PRO A 85 68.54 -0.90 -18.01
C PRO A 85 69.14 -1.18 -19.39
N LYS A 86 68.63 -2.22 -20.05
CA LYS A 86 68.93 -2.49 -21.45
C LYS A 86 68.10 -1.61 -22.35
N GLU A 87 66.83 -1.44 -22.02
CA GLU A 87 65.89 -0.68 -22.82
C GLU A 87 64.83 -0.02 -21.92
N ILE A 88 64.39 1.17 -22.32
CA ILE A 88 63.20 1.82 -21.77
C ILE A 88 62.21 2.03 -22.91
N VAL A 89 60.97 1.61 -22.65
CA VAL A 89 59.88 1.57 -23.62
C VAL A 89 58.70 2.34 -23.06
N LYS A 90 58.03 3.14 -23.91
CA LYS A 90 56.76 3.77 -23.58
C LYS A 90 55.63 2.94 -24.17
N THR A 91 54.61 2.70 -23.36
CA THR A 91 53.25 2.37 -23.80
C THR A 91 52.33 3.57 -23.57
N ASP A 92 51.07 3.48 -23.96
CA ASP A 92 50.10 4.57 -23.77
C ASP A 92 50.07 5.09 -22.33
N ASN A 93 50.01 4.20 -21.34
CA ASN A 93 49.88 4.59 -19.93
C ASN A 93 51.07 4.23 -19.04
N SER A 94 52.10 3.57 -19.58
CA SER A 94 53.20 3.06 -18.78
C SER A 94 54.57 3.31 -19.41
N LEU A 95 55.60 3.34 -18.56
CA LEU A 95 57.00 3.26 -18.95
C LEU A 95 57.55 1.94 -18.46
N ILE A 96 58.07 1.13 -19.36
CA ILE A 96 58.58 -0.21 -19.08
C ILE A 96 60.10 -0.17 -19.21
N VAL A 97 60.78 -0.44 -18.10
CA VAL A 97 62.23 -0.57 -18.03
C VAL A 97 62.57 -2.05 -18.07
N VAL A 98 63.35 -2.45 -19.07
CA VAL A 98 63.82 -3.83 -19.23
C VAL A 98 65.28 -3.88 -18.83
N GLY A 99 65.55 -4.50 -17.68
CA GLY A 99 66.89 -4.78 -17.18
C GLY A 99 67.51 -6.07 -17.75
N GLU A 100 68.64 -6.48 -17.18
CA GLU A 100 69.26 -7.79 -17.37
C GLU A 100 68.55 -8.97 -16.67
N LYS A 101 67.79 -8.71 -15.61
CA LYS A 101 67.20 -9.66 -14.67
C LYS A 101 65.86 -9.16 -14.13
N THR A 102 65.51 -7.90 -14.33
CA THR A 102 64.23 -7.36 -13.89
C THR A 102 63.50 -6.66 -15.03
N LEU A 103 62.18 -6.67 -14.97
CA LEU A 103 61.30 -5.82 -15.76
C LEU A 103 60.51 -4.97 -14.79
N VAL A 104 60.58 -3.65 -14.95
CA VAL A 104 59.95 -2.68 -14.06
C VAL A 104 58.97 -1.85 -14.85
N ILE A 105 57.75 -1.73 -14.34
CA ILE A 105 56.67 -0.97 -14.96
C ILE A 105 56.39 0.24 -14.09
N PHE A 106 56.42 1.43 -14.70
CA PHE A 106 56.10 2.71 -14.09
C PHE A 106 54.84 3.30 -14.71
N ASP A 107 54.10 4.08 -13.91
CA ASP A 107 53.09 5.00 -14.42
C ASP A 107 53.70 5.99 -15.40
N ASN A 108 53.12 6.17 -16.59
CA ASN A 108 53.40 7.32 -17.45
C ASN A 108 52.66 8.58 -16.95
N SER A 109 52.75 8.85 -15.64
CA SER A 109 52.24 10.06 -15.01
C SER A 109 53.40 10.93 -14.55
N PRO A 110 53.19 12.23 -14.26
CA PRO A 110 54.23 13.10 -13.73
C PRO A 110 54.90 12.59 -12.43
N THR A 111 54.22 11.69 -11.71
CA THR A 111 54.74 11.11 -10.47
C THR A 111 55.66 9.91 -10.68
N GLY A 112 55.63 9.27 -11.86
CA GLY A 112 56.51 8.15 -12.19
C GLY A 112 56.51 7.00 -11.17
N ARG A 113 55.35 6.68 -10.56
CA ARG A 113 55.28 5.64 -9.53
C ARG A 113 55.52 4.26 -10.14
N MET A 114 56.35 3.46 -9.48
CA MET A 114 56.56 2.06 -9.83
C MET A 114 55.27 1.27 -9.55
N ARG A 115 54.70 0.65 -10.60
CA ARG A 115 53.51 -0.20 -10.52
C ARG A 115 53.87 -1.64 -10.22
N GLN A 116 54.90 -2.16 -10.88
CA GLN A 116 55.22 -3.58 -10.84
C GLN A 116 56.70 -3.81 -11.13
N GLU A 117 57.26 -4.82 -10.49
CA GLU A 117 58.60 -5.34 -10.76
C GLU A 117 58.48 -6.86 -10.94
N MET A 118 59.11 -7.39 -11.98
CA MET A 118 59.10 -8.80 -12.30
C MET A 118 60.54 -9.28 -12.49
N ASN A 119 60.93 -10.32 -11.75
CA ASN A 119 62.20 -10.99 -11.97
C ASN A 119 62.14 -11.81 -13.27
N LEU A 120 63.07 -11.54 -14.16
CA LEU A 120 63.31 -12.27 -15.40
C LEU A 120 64.27 -13.43 -15.11
N PRO A 121 63.97 -14.65 -15.59
CA PRO A 121 64.73 -15.85 -15.25
C PRO A 121 66.14 -15.93 -15.87
N SER A 122 66.51 -15.07 -16.84
CA SER A 122 67.84 -15.02 -17.47
C SER A 122 68.03 -13.74 -18.31
N HIS A 123 69.27 -13.46 -18.76
CA HIS A 123 69.66 -12.26 -19.52
C HIS A 123 68.79 -12.04 -20.79
N PRO A 124 67.84 -11.09 -20.78
CA PRO A 124 66.99 -10.84 -21.93
C PRO A 124 67.76 -10.05 -22.99
N CYS A 125 67.63 -10.42 -24.24
CA CYS A 125 67.90 -9.55 -25.38
C CYS A 125 66.56 -8.92 -25.75
N ALA A 126 66.33 -7.70 -25.25
CA ALA A 126 65.18 -6.91 -25.66
C ALA A 126 65.29 -6.60 -27.15
N SER A 127 64.19 -6.81 -27.87
CA SER A 127 64.16 -6.64 -29.32
C SER A 127 62.81 -6.04 -29.68
N THR A 128 62.82 -4.71 -29.71
CA THR A 128 61.91 -3.85 -30.47
C THR A 128 60.44 -3.86 -30.05
N ILE A 129 59.88 -2.65 -30.00
CA ILE A 129 58.43 -2.39 -29.87
C ILE A 129 57.78 -2.65 -31.22
N LEU A 130 56.74 -3.49 -31.27
CA LEU A 130 55.95 -3.72 -32.50
C LEU A 130 54.70 -2.82 -32.58
N SER A 131 54.22 -2.28 -31.45
CA SER A 131 53.09 -1.33 -31.39
C SER A 131 52.94 -0.73 -29.98
N ASP A 132 52.13 0.32 -29.82
CA ASP A 132 51.95 1.16 -28.60
C ASP A 132 51.54 0.42 -27.31
N SER A 133 51.34 -0.89 -27.38
CA SER A 133 50.81 -1.75 -26.30
C SER A 133 51.52 -3.11 -26.18
N LEU A 134 52.59 -3.37 -26.96
CA LEU A 134 53.25 -4.67 -27.02
C LEU A 134 54.79 -4.57 -26.93
N VAL A 135 55.36 -5.10 -25.85
CA VAL A 135 56.82 -5.21 -25.68
C VAL A 135 57.26 -6.65 -25.87
N ILE A 136 58.11 -6.90 -26.87
CA ILE A 136 58.67 -8.22 -27.11
C ILE A 136 60.12 -8.27 -26.63
N PHE A 137 60.46 -9.30 -25.87
CA PHE A 137 61.84 -9.56 -25.50
C PHE A 137 62.19 -11.04 -25.65
N THR A 138 63.43 -11.31 -26.00
CA THR A 138 63.91 -12.68 -26.26
C THR A 138 64.91 -13.11 -25.21
N ARG A 139 64.96 -14.41 -24.91
CA ARG A 139 65.99 -14.99 -24.06
C ARG A 139 67.20 -15.40 -24.89
N SER A 140 68.41 -14.96 -24.52
CA SER A 140 69.61 -15.08 -25.37
C SER A 140 70.12 -16.50 -25.64
N SER A 141 69.61 -17.53 -24.96
CA SER A 141 70.07 -18.92 -25.11
C SER A 141 69.04 -19.90 -25.68
N ASP A 142 67.74 -19.65 -25.55
CA ASP A 142 66.71 -20.69 -25.75
C ASP A 142 65.60 -20.31 -26.76
N ALA A 143 65.73 -19.20 -27.49
CA ALA A 143 64.77 -18.74 -28.51
C ALA A 143 63.33 -18.48 -27.99
N ASP A 144 63.10 -18.46 -26.69
CA ASP A 144 61.81 -18.05 -26.11
C ASP A 144 61.58 -16.56 -26.33
N VAL A 145 60.43 -16.24 -26.93
CA VAL A 145 59.92 -14.89 -27.18
C VAL A 145 58.87 -14.60 -26.11
N PHE A 146 59.15 -13.63 -25.26
CA PHE A 146 58.22 -13.11 -24.28
C PHE A 146 57.56 -11.85 -24.79
N CYS A 147 56.33 -11.63 -24.36
CA CYS A 147 55.50 -10.53 -24.77
C CYS A 147 54.81 -9.92 -23.55
N VAL A 148 55.02 -8.62 -23.32
CA VAL A 148 54.28 -7.83 -22.34
C VAL A 148 53.25 -7.03 -23.10
N ARG A 149 51.97 -7.31 -22.84
CA ARG A 149 50.84 -6.58 -23.39
C ARG A 149 50.20 -5.76 -22.29
N GLU A 150 49.97 -4.47 -22.54
CA GLU A 150 49.10 -3.70 -21.67
C GLU A 150 47.65 -4.15 -21.89
N LEU A 151 47.01 -4.64 -20.82
CA LEU A 151 45.59 -5.00 -20.86
C LEU A 151 44.76 -3.75 -20.66
N SER A 152 43.66 -3.62 -21.41
CA SER A 152 42.66 -2.63 -21.07
C SER A 152 42.09 -2.93 -19.68
N TRP A 153 41.55 -1.92 -18.99
CA TRP A 153 40.92 -2.17 -17.69
C TRP A 153 39.72 -3.13 -17.83
N ALA A 154 39.04 -3.11 -18.97
CA ALA A 154 37.95 -4.04 -19.29
C ALA A 154 38.46 -5.49 -19.42
N GLU A 155 39.53 -5.73 -20.18
CA GLU A 155 40.19 -7.04 -20.27
C GLU A 155 40.65 -7.53 -18.90
N LYS A 156 41.27 -6.63 -18.11
CA LYS A 156 41.71 -6.94 -16.75
C LYS A 156 40.54 -7.31 -15.84
N ALA A 157 39.43 -6.58 -15.91
CA ALA A 157 38.24 -6.88 -15.13
C ALA A 157 37.64 -8.24 -15.51
N HIS A 158 37.60 -8.58 -16.80
CA HIS A 158 37.18 -9.91 -17.27
C HIS A 158 38.11 -11.03 -16.79
N GLU A 159 39.43 -10.83 -16.86
CA GLU A 159 40.39 -11.82 -16.35
C GLU A 159 40.22 -12.03 -14.83
N LEU A 160 40.10 -10.94 -14.06
CA LEU A 160 39.85 -11.01 -12.62
C LEU A 160 38.54 -11.73 -12.29
N LEU A 161 37.48 -11.47 -13.06
CA LEU A 161 36.19 -12.14 -12.92
C LEU A 161 36.31 -13.64 -13.20
N SER A 162 37.00 -14.01 -14.29
CA SER A 162 37.22 -15.42 -14.67
C SER A 162 38.06 -16.20 -13.65
N ASN A 163 38.96 -15.50 -12.95
CA ASN A 163 39.78 -16.03 -11.87
C ASN A 163 39.06 -16.04 -10.50
N GLY A 164 37.80 -15.62 -10.43
CA GLY A 164 37.02 -15.54 -9.19
C GLY A 164 37.45 -14.42 -8.25
N GLN A 165 38.26 -13.45 -8.69
CA GLN A 165 38.75 -12.33 -7.89
C GLN A 165 37.76 -11.15 -7.95
N LEU A 166 36.54 -11.38 -7.44
CA LEU A 166 35.40 -10.48 -7.58
C LEU A 166 35.65 -9.06 -7.04
N ALA A 167 36.20 -8.95 -5.83
CA ALA A 167 36.47 -7.65 -5.21
C ALA A 167 37.48 -6.80 -6.02
N ASN A 168 38.49 -7.45 -6.60
CA ASN A 168 39.46 -6.77 -7.46
C ASN A 168 38.83 -6.35 -8.79
N ALA A 169 37.97 -7.19 -9.37
CA ALA A 169 37.25 -6.86 -10.59
C ALA A 169 36.37 -5.62 -10.38
N LEU A 170 35.60 -5.58 -9.29
CA LEU A 170 34.79 -4.40 -8.94
C LEU A 170 35.66 -3.16 -8.73
N TYR A 171 36.75 -3.29 -7.97
CA TYR A 171 37.69 -2.18 -7.77
C TYR A 171 38.21 -1.61 -9.09
N VAL A 172 38.57 -2.47 -10.05
CA VAL A 172 39.02 -2.02 -11.37
C VAL A 172 37.90 -1.26 -12.08
N VAL A 173 36.70 -1.81 -12.13
CA VAL A 173 35.57 -1.19 -12.86
C VAL A 173 35.14 0.14 -12.22
N THR A 174 35.10 0.25 -10.89
CA THR A 174 34.64 1.48 -10.20
C THR A 174 35.66 2.62 -10.28
N ASN A 175 36.96 2.32 -10.43
CA ASN A 175 38.02 3.34 -10.45
C ASN A 175 38.46 3.76 -11.87
N ASN A 176 37.82 3.23 -12.92
CA ASN A 176 38.12 3.60 -14.30
C ASN A 176 36.91 4.28 -14.95
N ALA A 177 37.18 5.25 -15.82
CA ALA A 177 36.14 5.94 -16.57
C ALA A 177 35.69 5.09 -17.77
N ILE A 178 34.39 5.00 -17.98
CA ILE A 178 33.78 4.36 -19.15
C ILE A 178 34.01 5.25 -20.37
N ARG A 179 34.82 4.79 -21.34
CA ARG A 179 35.18 5.56 -22.54
C ARG A 179 34.60 5.00 -23.83
N SER A 180 34.13 3.75 -23.81
CA SER A 180 33.62 3.02 -24.96
C SER A 180 32.37 2.22 -24.60
N ASP A 181 31.66 1.72 -25.61
CA ASP A 181 30.55 0.79 -25.40
C ASP A 181 31.04 -0.55 -24.83
N GLU A 182 32.24 -1.00 -25.22
CA GLU A 182 32.88 -2.19 -24.64
C GLU A 182 33.13 -2.04 -23.13
N ASP A 183 33.63 -0.86 -22.73
CA ASP A 183 33.82 -0.50 -21.32
C ASP A 183 32.48 -0.55 -20.56
N ALA A 184 31.40 -0.03 -21.15
CA ALA A 184 30.07 -0.04 -20.55
C ALA A 184 29.53 -1.48 -20.39
N ILE A 185 29.70 -2.32 -21.41
CA ILE A 185 29.31 -3.74 -21.37
C ILE A 185 30.09 -4.48 -20.29
N THR A 186 31.41 -4.28 -20.19
CA THR A 186 32.21 -4.90 -19.12
C THR A 186 31.82 -4.38 -17.75
N TYR A 187 31.54 -3.08 -17.62
CA TYR A 187 31.06 -2.47 -16.38
C TYR A 187 29.77 -3.15 -15.91
N GLN A 188 28.77 -3.27 -16.79
CA GLN A 188 27.50 -3.92 -16.52
C GLN A 188 27.70 -5.39 -16.15
N HIS A 189 28.43 -6.15 -16.96
CA HIS A 189 28.65 -7.58 -16.74
C HIS A 189 29.31 -7.88 -15.39
N VAL A 190 30.32 -7.10 -14.98
CA VAL A 190 30.98 -7.27 -13.68
C VAL A 190 30.01 -6.97 -12.54
N HIS A 191 29.26 -5.86 -12.60
CA HIS A 191 28.27 -5.51 -11.57
C HIS A 191 27.17 -6.57 -11.46
N MET A 192 26.65 -7.07 -12.58
CA MET A 192 25.63 -8.11 -12.59
C MET A 192 26.14 -9.43 -12.00
N HIS A 193 27.31 -9.89 -12.43
CA HIS A 193 27.90 -11.13 -11.94
C HIS A 193 28.19 -11.06 -10.43
N LEU A 194 28.69 -9.93 -9.93
CA LEU A 194 28.88 -9.73 -8.50
C LEU A 194 27.56 -9.64 -7.75
N GLY A 195 26.59 -8.87 -8.25
CA GLY A 195 25.29 -8.67 -7.60
C GLY A 195 24.55 -9.99 -7.40
N PHE A 196 24.51 -10.85 -8.41
CA PHE A 196 23.91 -12.18 -8.29
C PHE A 196 24.69 -13.12 -7.36
N ASN A 197 26.01 -12.96 -7.24
CA ASN A 197 26.80 -13.75 -6.30
C ASN A 197 26.60 -13.27 -4.86
N GLN A 198 26.53 -11.96 -4.63
CA GLN A 198 26.21 -11.40 -3.32
C GLN A 198 24.83 -11.84 -2.82
N ILE A 199 23.82 -11.80 -3.69
CA ILE A 199 22.49 -12.36 -3.38
C ILE A 199 22.59 -13.84 -2.98
N ALA A 200 23.34 -14.64 -3.74
CA ALA A 200 23.53 -16.07 -3.44
C ALA A 200 24.27 -16.32 -2.12
N SER A 201 25.14 -15.39 -1.70
CA SER A 201 25.85 -15.43 -0.42
C SER A 201 25.03 -14.91 0.78
N GLY A 202 23.85 -14.33 0.53
CA GLY A 202 22.96 -13.76 1.54
C GLY A 202 23.06 -12.24 1.72
N GLU A 203 24.00 -11.57 1.06
CA GLU A 203 24.18 -10.11 1.04
C GLU A 203 23.17 -9.44 0.09
N LYS A 204 21.88 -9.54 0.44
CA LYS A 204 20.75 -9.21 -0.45
C LYS A 204 20.71 -7.74 -0.89
N GLU A 205 20.90 -6.79 0.03
CA GLU A 205 20.80 -5.35 -0.29
C GLU A 205 21.93 -4.86 -1.18
N GLU A 206 23.17 -5.23 -0.83
CA GLU A 206 24.35 -4.87 -1.61
C GLU A 206 24.27 -5.49 -3.01
N GLY A 207 23.81 -6.75 -3.09
CA GLY A 207 23.58 -7.41 -4.35
C GLY A 207 22.55 -6.70 -5.23
N ILE A 208 21.42 -6.24 -4.66
CA ILE A 208 20.43 -5.43 -5.40
C ILE A 208 21.07 -4.12 -5.90
N GLU A 209 21.82 -3.40 -5.07
CA GLU A 209 22.48 -2.16 -5.47
C GLU A 209 23.46 -2.38 -6.63
N LEU A 210 24.20 -3.48 -6.62
CA LEU A 210 25.08 -3.85 -7.73
C LEU A 210 24.29 -4.20 -8.99
N LEU A 211 23.16 -4.92 -8.89
CA LEU A 211 22.33 -5.25 -10.05
C LEU A 211 21.70 -4.01 -10.69
N VAL A 212 21.23 -3.05 -9.88
CA VAL A 212 20.70 -1.78 -10.36
C VAL A 212 21.78 -0.98 -11.09
N LYS A 213 22.98 -0.84 -10.50
CA LYS A 213 24.14 -0.21 -11.15
C LYS A 213 24.58 -0.93 -12.42
N GLY A 214 24.41 -2.25 -12.46
CA GLY A 214 24.72 -3.09 -13.60
C GLY A 214 23.70 -3.02 -14.73
N HIS A 215 22.63 -2.23 -14.58
CA HIS A 215 21.50 -2.17 -15.52
C HIS A 215 20.95 -3.55 -15.85
N VAL A 216 20.72 -4.37 -14.81
CA VAL A 216 20.15 -5.71 -14.97
C VAL A 216 18.89 -5.66 -15.82
N THR A 217 18.72 -6.61 -16.74
CA THR A 217 17.57 -6.67 -17.66
C THR A 217 16.48 -7.64 -17.15
N PRO A 218 15.22 -7.52 -17.61
CA PRO A 218 14.14 -8.44 -17.27
C PRO A 218 14.51 -9.89 -17.57
N SER A 219 15.11 -10.15 -18.74
CA SER A 219 15.52 -11.50 -19.16
C SER A 219 16.58 -12.10 -18.25
N GLU A 220 17.48 -11.31 -17.67
CA GLU A 220 18.49 -11.81 -16.72
C GLU A 220 17.87 -12.15 -15.37
N VAL A 221 16.96 -11.31 -14.88
CA VAL A 221 16.18 -11.60 -13.66
C VAL A 221 15.34 -12.86 -13.87
N GLU A 222 14.63 -12.98 -14.98
CA GLU A 222 13.82 -14.15 -15.33
C GLU A 222 14.67 -15.42 -15.40
N ASN A 223 15.80 -15.38 -16.09
CA ASN A 223 16.71 -16.52 -16.21
C ASN A 223 17.32 -16.93 -14.87
N ARG A 224 17.71 -15.96 -14.03
CA ARG A 224 18.33 -16.24 -12.73
C ARG A 224 17.33 -16.77 -11.72
N PHE A 225 16.11 -16.24 -11.73
CA PHE A 225 15.01 -16.62 -10.82
C PHE A 225 13.93 -17.44 -11.54
N LYS A 226 14.36 -18.32 -12.45
CA LYS A 226 13.48 -19.13 -13.30
C LYS A 226 12.41 -19.90 -12.53
N ALA A 227 12.69 -20.33 -11.29
CA ALA A 227 11.74 -21.03 -10.45
C ALA A 227 10.49 -20.18 -10.10
N ILE A 228 10.64 -18.85 -10.00
CA ILE A 228 9.56 -17.91 -9.70
C ILE A 228 8.67 -17.71 -10.95
N PHE A 229 9.30 -17.51 -12.10
CA PHE A 229 8.62 -17.19 -13.37
C PHE A 229 8.19 -18.42 -14.18
N SER A 230 8.61 -19.62 -13.77
CA SER A 230 8.16 -20.88 -14.36
C SER A 230 6.64 -21.01 -14.26
N VAL A 231 6.03 -21.39 -15.38
CA VAL A 231 4.61 -21.72 -15.53
C VAL A 231 4.23 -22.96 -14.71
N GLU A 232 5.19 -23.83 -14.39
CA GLU A 232 5.00 -25.01 -13.54
C GLU A 232 5.57 -24.79 -12.14
N ASP A 233 4.96 -25.45 -11.14
CA ASP A 233 5.45 -25.44 -9.76
C ASP A 233 6.85 -26.08 -9.64
N SER A 234 7.81 -25.27 -9.19
CA SER A 234 9.16 -25.72 -8.88
C SER A 234 9.34 -25.91 -7.37
N LYS A 235 10.16 -26.89 -6.98
CA LYS A 235 10.57 -27.06 -5.56
C LYS A 235 11.55 -26.00 -5.08
N ASP A 236 12.22 -25.33 -6.02
CA ASP A 236 13.18 -24.27 -5.74
C ASP A 236 12.52 -22.89 -5.57
N ASP A 237 11.19 -22.87 -5.55
CA ASP A 237 10.36 -21.68 -5.44
C ASP A 237 10.22 -21.26 -3.96
N SER A 238 11.17 -20.44 -3.49
CA SER A 238 11.18 -19.93 -2.11
C SER A 238 10.47 -18.58 -2.00
N TYR A 239 9.58 -18.44 -1.01
CA TYR A 239 8.95 -17.16 -0.66
C TYR A 239 9.97 -16.03 -0.40
N SER A 240 11.12 -16.36 0.20
CA SER A 240 12.20 -15.38 0.45
C SER A 240 12.77 -14.76 -0.82
N ASP A 241 12.69 -15.48 -1.93
CA ASP A 241 13.26 -15.08 -3.21
C ASP A 241 12.22 -14.27 -3.99
N VAL A 242 10.93 -14.60 -3.86
CA VAL A 242 9.83 -13.77 -4.37
C VAL A 242 9.87 -12.36 -3.77
N VAL A 243 10.03 -12.24 -2.45
CA VAL A 243 10.16 -10.93 -1.77
C VAL A 243 11.41 -10.18 -2.23
N LEU A 244 12.52 -10.89 -2.43
CA LEU A 244 13.77 -10.30 -2.91
C LEU A 244 13.62 -9.75 -4.33
N VAL A 245 13.00 -10.52 -5.22
CA VAL A 245 12.80 -10.15 -6.62
C VAL A 245 11.80 -9.01 -6.75
N GLU A 246 10.75 -8.97 -5.92
CA GLU A 246 9.84 -7.81 -5.84
C GLU A 246 10.63 -6.54 -5.55
N LYS A 247 11.45 -6.58 -4.50
CA LYS A 247 12.26 -5.44 -4.09
C LYS A 247 13.26 -5.00 -5.16
N LEU A 248 13.89 -5.96 -5.84
CA LEU A 248 14.79 -5.69 -6.96
C LEU A 248 14.05 -4.97 -8.10
N ILE A 249 12.93 -5.52 -8.56
CA ILE A 249 12.18 -4.96 -9.69
C ILE A 249 11.61 -3.58 -9.34
N SER A 250 11.06 -3.42 -8.13
CA SER A 250 10.55 -2.13 -7.66
C SER A 250 11.65 -1.05 -7.65
N ARG A 251 12.89 -1.38 -7.28
CA ARG A 251 14.03 -0.44 -7.39
C ARG A 251 14.45 -0.16 -8.83
N VAL A 252 14.39 -1.15 -9.72
CA VAL A 252 14.77 -0.98 -11.13
C VAL A 252 13.77 -0.07 -11.86
N ILE A 253 12.46 -0.21 -11.58
CA ILE A 253 11.42 0.61 -12.23
C ILE A 253 11.56 2.10 -11.89
N ASP A 254 12.15 2.43 -10.75
CA ASP A 254 12.43 3.83 -10.36
C ASP A 254 13.58 4.48 -11.16
N GLU A 255 14.35 3.70 -11.94
CA GLU A 255 15.48 4.18 -12.71
C GLU A 255 15.11 4.57 -14.14
N ASP A 256 15.68 5.67 -14.64
CA ASP A 256 15.36 6.23 -15.97
C ASP A 256 15.64 5.24 -17.12
N TRP A 257 16.67 4.39 -17.00
CA TRP A 257 17.06 3.44 -18.04
C TRP A 257 16.09 2.27 -18.18
N ALA A 258 15.24 2.01 -17.18
CA ALA A 258 14.24 0.95 -17.23
C ALA A 258 13.02 1.32 -18.11
N ALA A 259 12.88 2.60 -18.50
CA ALA A 259 11.73 3.10 -19.25
C ALA A 259 11.53 2.39 -20.61
N ASP A 260 12.61 2.00 -21.28
CA ASP A 260 12.57 1.31 -22.58
C ASP A 260 12.01 -0.12 -22.47
N GLN A 261 11.99 -0.70 -21.27
CA GLN A 261 11.54 -2.06 -20.98
C GLN A 261 10.42 -2.07 -19.92
N SER A 262 9.69 -0.96 -19.78
CA SER A 262 8.69 -0.76 -18.74
C SER A 262 7.61 -1.84 -18.73
N SER A 263 7.17 -2.30 -19.91
CA SER A 263 6.17 -3.37 -20.05
C SER A 263 6.68 -4.72 -19.55
N ASP A 264 7.94 -5.07 -19.84
CA ASP A 264 8.54 -6.33 -19.39
C ASP A 264 8.75 -6.31 -17.86
N TRP A 265 9.22 -5.18 -17.31
CA TRP A 265 9.34 -4.99 -15.87
C TRP A 265 7.99 -5.04 -15.15
N ALA A 266 6.98 -4.37 -15.69
CA ALA A 266 5.61 -4.42 -15.17
C ALA A 266 5.05 -5.85 -15.19
N THR A 267 5.36 -6.63 -16.24
CA THR A 267 4.96 -8.04 -16.36
C THR A 267 5.60 -8.89 -15.26
N LEU A 268 6.91 -8.79 -15.07
CA LEU A 268 7.61 -9.53 -14.01
C LEU A 268 7.14 -9.10 -12.62
N LEU A 269 6.96 -7.80 -12.38
CA LEU A 269 6.49 -7.28 -11.10
C LEU A 269 5.07 -7.78 -10.79
N THR A 270 4.18 -7.77 -11.78
CA THR A 270 2.82 -8.28 -11.64
C THR A 270 2.85 -9.76 -11.24
N ILE A 271 3.64 -10.60 -11.93
CA ILE A 271 3.80 -12.02 -11.59
C ILE A 271 4.28 -12.19 -10.14
N VAL A 272 5.28 -11.41 -9.73
CA VAL A 272 5.86 -11.48 -8.38
C VAL A 272 4.86 -11.02 -7.32
N ARG A 273 4.11 -9.93 -7.55
CA ARG A 273 3.07 -9.45 -6.64
C ARG A 273 1.93 -10.46 -6.48
N LEU A 274 1.49 -11.08 -7.58
CA LEU A 274 0.49 -12.17 -7.53
C LEU A 274 0.96 -13.34 -6.66
N ARG A 275 2.28 -13.59 -6.61
CA ARG A 275 2.88 -14.63 -5.78
C ARG A 275 2.97 -14.28 -4.29
N LEU A 276 3.02 -13.00 -3.97
CA LEU A 276 3.00 -12.50 -2.59
C LEU A 276 1.58 -12.27 -2.05
N CYS A 277 0.58 -12.37 -2.92
CA CYS A 277 -0.82 -12.11 -2.62
C CYS A 277 -1.41 -13.20 -1.71
N GLU A 278 -1.58 -12.91 -0.42
CA GLU A 278 -2.24 -13.81 0.53
C GLU A 278 -3.78 -13.72 0.46
N ASN A 279 -4.28 -12.51 0.20
CA ASN A 279 -5.71 -12.23 0.12
C ASN A 279 -6.17 -12.17 -1.34
N SER A 280 -7.21 -12.92 -1.68
CA SER A 280 -7.77 -12.94 -3.04
C SER A 280 -8.30 -11.59 -3.51
N ILE A 281 -8.66 -10.69 -2.59
CA ILE A 281 -9.14 -9.35 -2.92
C ILE A 281 -8.02 -8.49 -3.50
N ASP A 282 -6.80 -8.63 -2.99
CA ASP A 282 -5.65 -7.80 -3.41
C ASP A 282 -5.23 -8.15 -4.86
N ILE A 283 -5.64 -9.31 -5.38
CA ILE A 283 -5.49 -9.70 -6.80
C ILE A 283 -6.18 -8.68 -7.71
N LEU A 284 -7.35 -8.14 -7.31
CA LEU A 284 -8.04 -7.11 -8.09
C LEU A 284 -7.19 -5.86 -8.19
N GLU A 285 -6.62 -5.41 -7.08
CA GLU A 285 -5.78 -4.21 -7.03
C GLU A 285 -4.53 -4.41 -7.90
N ILE A 286 -3.83 -5.55 -7.74
CA ILE A 286 -2.63 -5.87 -8.52
C ILE A 286 -2.90 -5.89 -10.02
N LEU A 287 -4.00 -6.50 -10.46
CA LEU A 287 -4.30 -6.66 -11.89
C LEU A 287 -5.01 -5.46 -12.52
N GLU A 288 -5.65 -4.61 -11.71
CA GLU A 288 -6.28 -3.36 -12.14
C GLU A 288 -5.34 -2.17 -12.12
N CYS A 289 -4.17 -2.29 -11.48
CA CYS A 289 -3.10 -1.34 -11.66
C CYS A 289 -2.86 -1.15 -13.17
N ASP A 290 -2.93 0.11 -13.62
CA ASP A 290 -2.82 0.56 -15.01
C ASP A 290 -1.35 0.48 -15.50
N GLU A 291 -0.61 -0.51 -15.01
CA GLU A 291 0.74 -0.82 -15.46
C GLU A 291 0.61 -1.52 -16.83
N ASP A 292 1.40 -1.10 -17.82
CA ASP A 292 1.40 -1.62 -19.20
C ASP A 292 1.97 -3.07 -19.29
N TYR A 293 1.56 -3.97 -18.41
CA TYR A 293 2.03 -5.36 -18.39
C TYR A 293 1.44 -6.19 -19.53
N ASP A 294 2.20 -7.19 -20.01
CA ASP A 294 1.72 -8.15 -21.00
C ASP A 294 0.75 -9.14 -20.38
N LYS A 295 -0.54 -8.84 -20.55
CA LYS A 295 -1.67 -9.67 -20.08
C LYS A 295 -1.60 -11.11 -20.58
N SER A 296 -1.03 -11.37 -21.76
CA SER A 296 -0.95 -12.72 -22.33
C SER A 296 0.06 -13.59 -21.59
N THR A 297 1.22 -13.03 -21.24
CA THR A 297 2.25 -13.68 -20.43
C THR A 297 1.76 -13.94 -19.01
N VAL A 298 1.15 -12.94 -18.35
CA VAL A 298 0.58 -13.11 -17.00
C VAL A 298 -0.54 -14.15 -16.99
N GLN A 299 -1.38 -14.19 -18.03
CA GLN A 299 -2.41 -15.21 -18.18
C GLN A 299 -1.80 -16.61 -18.31
N SER A 300 -0.81 -16.80 -19.20
CA SER A 300 -0.14 -18.09 -19.38
C SER A 300 0.51 -18.59 -18.09
N TYR A 301 1.13 -17.69 -17.33
CA TYR A 301 1.68 -17.98 -16.01
C TYR A 301 0.60 -18.47 -15.03
N CYS A 302 -0.50 -17.72 -14.91
CA CYS A 302 -1.61 -18.08 -14.01
C CYS A 302 -2.28 -19.41 -14.40
N GLU A 303 -2.37 -19.71 -15.71
CA GLU A 303 -2.93 -20.96 -16.24
C GLU A 303 -2.10 -22.17 -15.81
N GLY A 304 -0.78 -22.14 -16.02
CA GLY A 304 0.08 -23.26 -15.65
C GLY A 304 0.18 -23.51 -14.15
N ARG A 305 0.23 -22.43 -13.35
CA ARG A 305 0.24 -22.49 -11.88
C ARG A 305 -1.15 -22.76 -11.29
N LYS A 306 -2.19 -22.83 -12.12
CA LYS A 306 -3.59 -23.05 -11.69
C LYS A 306 -4.06 -22.00 -10.66
N MET A 307 -3.67 -20.74 -10.85
CA MET A 307 -4.04 -19.61 -10.01
C MET A 307 -5.46 -19.13 -10.35
N PHE A 308 -6.46 -19.93 -9.99
CA PHE A 308 -7.85 -19.77 -10.44
C PHE A 308 -8.47 -18.39 -10.12
N ASN A 309 -8.18 -17.82 -8.96
CA ASN A 309 -8.62 -16.47 -8.59
C ASN A 309 -8.01 -15.40 -9.50
N CYS A 310 -6.73 -15.53 -9.87
CA CYS A 310 -6.06 -14.61 -10.79
C CYS A 310 -6.64 -14.71 -12.20
N LEU A 311 -6.86 -15.93 -12.69
CA LEU A 311 -7.49 -16.17 -14.00
C LEU A 311 -8.88 -15.57 -14.08
N LEU A 312 -9.68 -15.72 -13.03
CA LEU A 312 -11.01 -15.13 -12.95
C LEU A 312 -10.94 -13.60 -13.11
N VAL A 313 -10.02 -12.94 -12.40
CA VAL A 313 -9.83 -11.49 -12.51
C VAL A 313 -9.31 -11.09 -13.89
N LEU A 314 -8.24 -11.72 -14.39
CA LEU A 314 -7.66 -11.43 -15.72
C LEU A 314 -8.70 -11.55 -16.84
N HIS A 315 -9.51 -12.61 -16.84
CA HIS A 315 -10.59 -12.76 -17.82
C HIS A 315 -11.68 -11.71 -17.66
N SER A 316 -11.98 -11.29 -16.42
CA SER A 316 -12.95 -10.24 -16.15
C SER A 316 -12.48 -8.88 -16.69
N LEU A 317 -11.17 -8.62 -16.71
CA LEU A 317 -10.55 -7.38 -17.20
C LEU A 317 -10.33 -7.37 -18.71
N THR A 318 -9.98 -8.51 -19.30
CA THR A 318 -9.67 -8.62 -20.75
C THR A 318 -10.89 -8.82 -21.63
N LYS A 319 -11.96 -9.42 -21.08
CA LYS A 319 -13.17 -9.78 -21.83
C LYS A 319 -14.40 -9.24 -21.12
N SER A 320 -15.21 -10.11 -20.53
CA SER A 320 -16.35 -9.74 -19.71
C SER A 320 -16.40 -10.67 -18.50
N VAL A 321 -16.95 -10.18 -17.39
CA VAL A 321 -17.14 -11.00 -16.18
C VAL A 321 -18.02 -12.21 -16.50
N GLN A 322 -19.00 -12.07 -17.40
CA GLN A 322 -19.83 -13.18 -17.89
C GLN A 322 -18.98 -14.25 -18.58
N TYR A 323 -18.06 -13.84 -19.46
CA TYR A 323 -17.18 -14.78 -20.14
C TYR A 323 -16.23 -15.47 -19.16
N ALA A 324 -15.66 -14.71 -18.23
CA ALA A 324 -14.78 -15.23 -17.19
C ALA A 324 -15.51 -16.31 -16.39
N LEU A 325 -16.67 -15.98 -15.82
CA LEU A 325 -17.52 -16.90 -15.09
C LEU A 325 -18.02 -18.06 -15.97
N GLY A 326 -18.35 -17.83 -17.25
CA GLY A 326 -18.77 -18.91 -18.16
C GLY A 326 -17.68 -19.95 -18.40
N LEU A 327 -16.44 -19.51 -18.63
CA LEU A 327 -15.29 -20.40 -18.80
C LEU A 327 -14.90 -21.12 -17.51
N THR A 328 -14.84 -20.38 -16.40
CA THR A 328 -14.26 -20.88 -15.15
C THR A 328 -15.27 -21.57 -14.25
N TRP A 329 -16.55 -21.17 -14.31
CA TRP A 329 -17.59 -21.59 -13.38
C TRP A 329 -18.57 -22.60 -13.97
N LEU A 330 -19.02 -22.37 -15.21
CA LEU A 330 -20.02 -23.22 -15.87
C LEU A 330 -19.40 -24.33 -16.72
N GLY A 331 -18.08 -24.25 -16.97
CA GLY A 331 -17.34 -25.23 -17.76
C GLY A 331 -17.05 -26.54 -17.01
N ASN A 332 -18.07 -27.33 -16.64
CA ASN A 332 -18.03 -28.75 -16.22
C ASN A 332 -16.95 -29.24 -15.22
N ASP A 333 -16.06 -28.41 -14.68
CA ASP A 333 -15.02 -28.80 -13.74
C ASP A 333 -15.39 -28.36 -12.31
N PRO A 334 -16.07 -29.23 -11.54
CA PRO A 334 -16.45 -28.92 -10.16
C PRO A 334 -15.24 -28.66 -9.25
N LEU A 335 -14.02 -29.05 -9.63
CA LEU A 335 -12.80 -28.75 -8.87
C LEU A 335 -12.40 -27.28 -8.97
N PHE A 336 -12.73 -26.61 -10.09
CA PHE A 336 -12.43 -25.19 -10.27
C PHE A 336 -13.29 -24.35 -9.33
N CYS A 337 -14.61 -24.58 -9.34
CA CYS A 337 -15.57 -23.91 -8.46
C CYS A 337 -15.17 -24.05 -6.99
N ALA A 338 -14.58 -25.19 -6.64
CA ALA A 338 -14.21 -25.46 -5.27
C ALA A 338 -13.11 -24.54 -4.72
N LYS A 339 -12.28 -23.97 -5.60
CA LYS A 339 -11.06 -23.21 -5.27
C LYS A 339 -11.19 -21.71 -5.47
N ILE A 340 -12.28 -21.22 -6.07
CA ILE A 340 -12.54 -19.79 -6.20
C ILE A 340 -12.87 -19.22 -4.82
N ASP A 341 -12.24 -18.09 -4.49
CA ASP A 341 -12.56 -17.34 -3.28
C ASP A 341 -13.90 -16.59 -3.45
N HIS A 342 -14.82 -16.82 -2.52
CA HIS A 342 -16.15 -16.23 -2.53
C HIS A 342 -16.13 -14.70 -2.38
N LYS A 343 -15.19 -14.13 -1.62
CA LYS A 343 -15.09 -12.68 -1.40
C LYS A 343 -14.71 -11.97 -2.68
N LEU A 344 -13.75 -12.53 -3.41
CA LEU A 344 -13.35 -12.06 -4.73
C LEU A 344 -14.54 -12.11 -5.70
N LEU A 345 -15.27 -13.21 -5.69
CA LEU A 345 -16.45 -13.39 -6.53
C LEU A 345 -17.51 -12.33 -6.24
N VAL A 346 -17.84 -12.10 -4.96
CA VAL A 346 -18.78 -11.03 -4.55
C VAL A 346 -18.32 -9.65 -5.01
N LYS A 347 -17.01 -9.37 -5.03
CA LYS A 347 -16.45 -8.11 -5.56
C LYS A 347 -16.54 -7.99 -7.08
N LEU A 348 -16.50 -9.09 -7.81
CA LEU A 348 -16.60 -9.11 -9.26
C LEU A 348 -18.05 -9.04 -9.77
N LEU A 349 -19.02 -9.58 -9.04
CA LEU A 349 -20.42 -9.61 -9.48
C LEU A 349 -21.05 -8.22 -9.74
N PRO A 350 -20.71 -7.13 -9.03
CA PRO A 350 -21.07 -5.76 -9.38
C PRO A 350 -20.68 -5.31 -10.79
N ARG A 351 -19.81 -6.03 -11.49
CA ARG A 351 -19.40 -5.75 -12.87
C ARG A 351 -20.22 -6.50 -13.93
N LEU A 352 -21.05 -7.46 -13.54
CA LEU A 352 -21.92 -8.16 -14.49
C LEU A 352 -22.95 -7.19 -15.10
N PRO A 353 -23.18 -7.27 -16.43
CA PRO A 353 -24.25 -6.52 -17.07
C PRO A 353 -25.62 -7.04 -16.60
N LEU A 354 -26.60 -6.13 -16.58
CA LEU A 354 -27.94 -6.38 -16.04
C LEU A 354 -28.74 -7.43 -16.83
N SER A 355 -28.36 -7.71 -18.08
CA SER A 355 -28.96 -8.76 -18.91
C SER A 355 -28.73 -10.17 -18.36
N GLU A 356 -27.75 -10.35 -17.46
CA GLU A 356 -27.26 -11.66 -16.99
C GLU A 356 -27.90 -12.13 -15.68
N SER A 357 -29.21 -11.90 -15.52
CA SER A 357 -29.96 -12.29 -14.33
C SER A 357 -29.86 -13.80 -14.01
N GLN A 358 -29.73 -14.66 -15.03
CA GLN A 358 -29.57 -16.11 -14.85
C GLN A 358 -28.24 -16.46 -14.16
N LEU A 359 -27.13 -15.90 -14.62
CA LEU A 359 -25.80 -16.16 -14.06
C LEU A 359 -25.73 -15.71 -12.60
N ILE A 360 -26.33 -14.55 -12.31
CA ILE A 360 -26.47 -14.05 -10.93
C ILE A 360 -27.30 -15.02 -10.05
N CYS A 361 -28.37 -15.60 -10.59
CA CYS A 361 -29.18 -16.58 -9.86
C CYS A 361 -28.39 -17.87 -9.57
N GLU A 362 -27.65 -18.37 -10.56
CA GLU A 362 -26.79 -19.56 -10.43
C GLU A 362 -25.67 -19.34 -9.41
N THR A 363 -25.03 -18.18 -9.48
CA THR A 363 -24.04 -17.70 -8.50
C THR A 363 -24.56 -17.76 -7.07
N SER A 364 -25.74 -17.18 -6.87
CA SER A 364 -26.33 -17.04 -5.55
C SER A 364 -26.78 -18.40 -4.98
N LYS A 365 -27.23 -19.34 -5.84
CA LYS A 365 -27.49 -20.73 -5.44
C LYS A 365 -26.21 -21.42 -4.98
N PHE A 366 -25.12 -21.23 -5.71
CA PHE A 366 -23.82 -21.81 -5.35
C PHE A 366 -23.35 -21.37 -3.96
N PHE A 367 -23.48 -20.07 -3.61
CA PHE A 367 -23.16 -19.60 -2.27
C PHE A 367 -24.02 -20.27 -1.18
N ILE A 368 -25.32 -20.48 -1.44
CA ILE A 368 -26.20 -21.19 -0.51
C ILE A 368 -25.78 -22.64 -0.33
N GLU A 369 -25.55 -23.36 -1.43
CA GLU A 369 -25.25 -24.80 -1.40
C GLU A 369 -23.96 -25.10 -0.61
N ARG A 370 -23.03 -24.15 -0.56
CA ARG A 370 -21.79 -24.28 0.21
C ARG A 370 -21.89 -23.86 1.67
N GLY A 371 -23.04 -23.31 2.09
CA GLY A 371 -23.22 -22.80 3.45
C GLY A 371 -22.28 -21.65 3.80
N GLU A 372 -21.85 -20.89 2.78
CA GLU A 372 -20.95 -19.74 2.96
C GLU A 372 -21.62 -18.66 3.82
N ALA A 373 -20.80 -17.76 4.35
CA ALA A 373 -21.24 -16.72 5.25
C ALA A 373 -22.36 -15.87 4.60
N MET A 374 -23.50 -15.86 5.26
CA MET A 374 -24.71 -15.20 4.78
C MET A 374 -24.54 -13.70 4.62
N GLU A 375 -23.58 -13.11 5.33
CA GLU A 375 -23.31 -11.68 5.29
C GLU A 375 -22.89 -11.22 3.89
N GLU A 376 -22.04 -12.01 3.22
CA GLU A 376 -21.55 -11.76 1.86
C GLU A 376 -22.66 -11.94 0.83
N LEU A 377 -23.54 -12.92 1.01
CA LEU A 377 -24.70 -13.11 0.13
C LEU A 377 -25.71 -11.97 0.29
N ILE A 378 -25.94 -11.50 1.52
CA ILE A 378 -26.80 -10.34 1.77
C ILE A 378 -26.13 -9.09 1.16
N ASP A 379 -24.82 -8.89 1.31
CA ASP A 379 -24.11 -7.77 0.69
C ASP A 379 -24.22 -7.79 -0.83
N PHE A 380 -24.06 -8.96 -1.43
CA PHE A 380 -24.28 -9.17 -2.85
C PHE A 380 -25.71 -8.79 -3.27
N VAL A 381 -26.72 -9.36 -2.61
CA VAL A 381 -28.13 -9.08 -2.93
C VAL A 381 -28.46 -7.60 -2.72
N LYS A 382 -27.90 -6.95 -1.68
CA LYS A 382 -28.06 -5.50 -1.46
C LYS A 382 -27.62 -4.70 -2.68
N THR A 383 -26.42 -4.98 -3.19
CA THR A 383 -25.87 -4.21 -4.32
C THR A 383 -26.64 -4.42 -5.64
N ARG A 384 -27.46 -5.47 -5.75
CA ARG A 384 -28.10 -5.90 -7.01
C ARG A 384 -29.60 -6.14 -6.95
N ILE A 385 -30.29 -5.76 -5.87
CA ILE A 385 -31.67 -6.18 -5.63
C ILE A 385 -32.61 -5.79 -6.77
N ASP A 386 -32.38 -4.63 -7.39
CA ASP A 386 -33.20 -4.05 -8.45
C ASP A 386 -33.24 -4.92 -9.71
N TYR A 387 -32.31 -5.87 -9.83
CA TYR A 387 -32.09 -6.69 -11.01
C TYR A 387 -32.32 -8.18 -10.75
N LEU A 388 -32.51 -8.55 -9.48
CA LEU A 388 -32.80 -9.92 -9.11
C LEU A 388 -34.29 -10.20 -9.31
N PRO A 389 -34.65 -11.30 -10.01
CA PRO A 389 -36.05 -11.71 -10.07
C PRO A 389 -36.60 -11.87 -8.66
N LEU A 390 -37.73 -11.23 -8.35
CA LEU A 390 -38.32 -11.26 -7.02
C LEU A 390 -38.52 -12.67 -6.46
N LYS A 391 -38.99 -13.58 -7.32
CA LYS A 391 -39.14 -15.02 -7.01
C LYS A 391 -37.82 -15.66 -6.61
N PHE A 392 -36.70 -15.22 -7.20
CA PHE A 392 -35.38 -15.69 -6.86
C PHE A 392 -35.00 -15.23 -5.45
N VAL A 393 -35.14 -13.94 -5.14
CA VAL A 393 -34.84 -13.39 -3.80
C VAL A 393 -35.70 -14.08 -2.73
N MET A 394 -36.99 -14.28 -2.99
CA MET A 394 -37.89 -14.99 -2.05
C MET A 394 -37.48 -16.44 -1.81
N ASN A 395 -37.00 -17.13 -2.84
CA ASN A 395 -36.50 -18.50 -2.72
C ASN A 395 -35.16 -18.55 -1.98
N LEU A 396 -34.28 -17.58 -2.24
CA LEU A 396 -32.95 -17.47 -1.64
C LEU A 396 -33.03 -17.38 -0.11
N PHE A 397 -33.96 -16.56 0.40
CA PHE A 397 -34.18 -16.36 1.83
C PHE A 397 -35.40 -17.12 2.38
N LYS A 398 -35.72 -18.27 1.79
CA LYS A 398 -36.86 -19.08 2.23
C LYS A 398 -36.69 -19.50 3.69
N GLY A 399 -37.59 -19.03 4.56
CA GLY A 399 -37.59 -19.32 6.00
C GLY A 399 -36.69 -18.40 6.83
N ARG A 400 -36.05 -17.40 6.22
CA ARG A 400 -35.05 -16.53 6.84
C ARG A 400 -35.59 -15.10 7.02
N ILE A 401 -36.27 -14.89 8.14
CA ILE A 401 -37.04 -13.66 8.40
C ILE A 401 -36.13 -12.45 8.64
N ASP A 402 -35.04 -12.61 9.41
CA ASP A 402 -34.15 -11.51 9.78
C ASP A 402 -33.39 -10.96 8.56
N GLU A 403 -32.98 -11.82 7.64
CA GLU A 403 -32.27 -11.44 6.42
C GLU A 403 -33.18 -10.68 5.44
N LEU A 404 -34.44 -11.13 5.30
CA LEU A 404 -35.45 -10.39 4.54
C LEU A 404 -35.70 -8.99 5.13
N GLU A 405 -35.56 -8.80 6.46
CA GLU A 405 -35.64 -7.46 7.06
C GLU A 405 -34.49 -6.57 6.67
N VAL A 406 -33.27 -7.12 6.72
CA VAL A 406 -32.07 -6.37 6.37
C VAL A 406 -32.22 -5.87 4.93
N LEU A 407 -32.69 -6.71 4.01
CA LEU A 407 -32.95 -6.33 2.64
C LEU A 407 -34.07 -5.29 2.50
N LEU A 408 -35.18 -5.46 3.23
CA LEU A 408 -36.29 -4.51 3.20
C LEU A 408 -35.88 -3.12 3.70
N LYS A 409 -35.08 -3.03 4.77
CA LYS A 409 -34.59 -1.76 5.32
C LYS A 409 -33.66 -1.01 4.38
N LEU A 410 -32.95 -1.73 3.52
CA LEU A 410 -31.90 -1.16 2.68
C LEU A 410 -32.40 -0.72 1.30
N ASN A 411 -33.54 -1.23 0.82
CA ASN A 411 -34.01 -1.02 -0.55
C ASN A 411 -35.40 -0.39 -0.65
N CYS A 412 -35.67 0.60 0.21
CA CYS A 412 -37.00 1.12 0.51
C CYS A 412 -37.61 2.11 -0.51
N ASP A 413 -37.20 2.09 -1.77
CA ASP A 413 -37.79 2.95 -2.82
C ASP A 413 -38.60 2.17 -3.89
N GLN A 414 -38.35 0.87 -4.07
CA GLN A 414 -39.12 0.05 -5.01
C GLN A 414 -40.37 -0.56 -4.34
N THR A 415 -41.54 -0.01 -4.65
CA THR A 415 -42.80 -0.39 -3.97
C THR A 415 -43.19 -1.86 -4.16
N GLU A 416 -42.97 -2.47 -5.33
CA GLU A 416 -43.45 -3.83 -5.61
C GLU A 416 -42.60 -4.91 -4.91
N CYS A 417 -41.28 -4.79 -4.97
CA CYS A 417 -40.35 -5.71 -4.30
C CYS A 417 -40.51 -5.65 -2.78
N ALA A 418 -40.62 -4.43 -2.23
CA ALA A 418 -40.86 -4.22 -0.80
C ALA A 418 -42.20 -4.82 -0.34
N ILE A 419 -43.28 -4.63 -1.10
CA ILE A 419 -44.59 -5.21 -0.80
C ILE A 419 -44.53 -6.75 -0.75
N GLU A 420 -43.87 -7.38 -1.72
CA GLU A 420 -43.79 -8.85 -1.74
C GLU A 420 -42.88 -9.40 -0.64
N MET A 421 -41.77 -8.72 -0.33
CA MET A 421 -40.93 -9.04 0.83
C MET A 421 -41.72 -8.94 2.13
N GLU A 422 -42.48 -7.88 2.32
CA GLU A 422 -43.34 -7.70 3.48
C GLU A 422 -44.43 -8.78 3.55
N LYS A 423 -45.08 -9.14 2.42
CA LYS A 423 -46.01 -10.28 2.34
C LYS A 423 -45.35 -11.58 2.79
N ARG A 424 -44.16 -11.87 2.29
CA ARG A 424 -43.42 -13.09 2.63
C ARG A 424 -42.99 -13.12 4.10
N ILE A 425 -42.55 -11.98 4.63
CA ILE A 425 -42.24 -11.82 6.05
C ILE A 425 -43.48 -12.10 6.90
N VAL A 426 -44.65 -11.56 6.51
CA VAL A 426 -45.92 -11.79 7.20
C VAL A 426 -46.27 -13.28 7.18
N GLU A 427 -46.24 -13.93 6.02
CA GLU A 427 -46.52 -15.35 5.87
C GLU A 427 -45.61 -16.21 6.76
N LEU A 428 -44.29 -15.98 6.71
CA LEU A 428 -43.31 -16.71 7.51
C LEU A 428 -43.50 -16.46 9.02
N SER A 429 -43.83 -15.22 9.41
CA SER A 429 -44.09 -14.86 10.80
C SER A 429 -45.35 -15.54 11.31
N THR A 430 -46.43 -15.57 10.53
CA THR A 430 -47.67 -16.28 10.87
C THR A 430 -47.40 -17.77 11.07
N ILE A 431 -46.73 -18.42 10.13
CA ILE A 431 -46.42 -19.87 10.22
C ILE A 431 -45.61 -20.17 11.48
N ARG A 432 -44.63 -19.32 11.79
CA ARG A 432 -43.73 -19.49 12.93
C ARG A 432 -44.39 -19.19 14.28
N ILE A 433 -45.33 -18.25 14.33
CA ILE A 433 -46.16 -18.03 15.52
C ILE A 433 -47.11 -19.23 15.73
N ALA A 434 -47.72 -19.73 14.65
CA ALA A 434 -48.66 -20.84 14.68
C ALA A 434 -48.03 -22.19 15.10
N SER A 435 -46.71 -22.36 14.92
CA SER A 435 -46.05 -23.64 15.18
C SER A 435 -45.84 -23.95 16.67
N ASN A 436 -46.13 -23.03 17.60
CA ASN A 436 -45.88 -23.15 19.05
C ASN A 436 -44.43 -23.46 19.48
N ASP A 437 -43.51 -23.67 18.54
CA ASP A 437 -42.11 -24.04 18.77
C ASP A 437 -41.19 -22.83 19.07
N ILE A 438 -41.74 -21.62 19.19
CA ILE A 438 -40.97 -20.40 19.42
C ILE A 438 -41.03 -19.91 20.86
N THR A 439 -39.95 -19.26 21.29
CA THR A 439 -39.90 -18.65 22.62
C THR A 439 -40.90 -17.49 22.74
N PRO A 440 -41.40 -17.16 23.95
CA PRO A 440 -42.29 -16.01 24.15
C PRO A 440 -41.70 -14.69 23.65
N ASP A 441 -40.39 -14.48 23.81
CA ASP A 441 -39.68 -13.27 23.36
C ASP A 441 -39.62 -13.19 21.82
N GLU A 442 -39.38 -14.32 21.17
CA GLU A 442 -39.38 -14.41 19.71
C GLU A 442 -40.79 -14.21 19.14
N SER A 443 -41.82 -14.78 19.76
CA SER A 443 -43.22 -14.53 19.44
C SER A 443 -43.55 -13.04 19.58
N ALA A 444 -43.14 -12.40 20.67
CA ALA A 444 -43.32 -10.98 20.87
C ALA A 444 -42.62 -10.14 19.77
N LYS A 445 -41.38 -10.51 19.38
CA LYS A 445 -40.63 -9.85 18.29
C LYS A 445 -41.36 -9.98 16.94
N LEU A 446 -41.81 -11.18 16.58
CA LEU A 446 -42.53 -11.43 15.32
C LEU A 446 -43.87 -10.73 15.27
N ARG A 447 -44.65 -10.77 16.36
CA ARG A 447 -45.95 -10.09 16.45
C ARG A 447 -45.79 -8.57 16.33
N LYS A 448 -44.87 -7.98 17.10
CA LYS A 448 -44.53 -6.55 17.02
C LYS A 448 -44.25 -6.13 15.58
N LYS A 449 -43.48 -6.94 14.85
CA LYS A 449 -43.15 -6.69 13.45
C LYS A 449 -44.35 -6.83 12.52
N LEU A 450 -45.14 -7.88 12.67
CA LEU A 450 -46.33 -8.12 11.86
C LEU A 450 -47.34 -6.97 12.02
N ILE A 451 -47.51 -6.46 13.24
CA ILE A 451 -48.33 -5.28 13.51
C ILE A 451 -47.76 -4.03 12.84
N SER A 452 -46.44 -3.81 12.90
CA SER A 452 -45.80 -2.68 12.19
C SER A 452 -46.06 -2.72 10.68
N ILE A 453 -46.04 -3.91 10.06
CA ILE A 453 -46.33 -4.07 8.64
C ILE A 453 -47.80 -3.79 8.35
N ILE A 454 -48.74 -4.32 9.16
CA ILE A 454 -50.17 -4.06 9.03
C ILE A 454 -50.47 -2.55 9.08
N LEU A 455 -49.89 -1.85 10.06
CA LEU A 455 -50.14 -0.43 10.26
C LEU A 455 -49.57 0.45 9.15
N SER A 456 -48.54 0.00 8.43
CA SER A 456 -48.04 0.72 7.25
C SER A 456 -49.08 0.89 6.14
N GLY A 457 -50.14 0.06 6.13
CA GLY A 457 -51.25 0.14 5.17
C GLY A 457 -50.88 -0.25 3.74
N LYS A 458 -49.64 -0.67 3.50
CA LYS A 458 -49.11 -0.95 2.15
C LYS A 458 -49.66 -2.24 1.54
N ILE A 459 -50.20 -3.15 2.35
CA ILE A 459 -50.60 -4.49 1.87
C ILE A 459 -52.02 -4.82 2.34
N GLN A 460 -52.98 -4.64 1.45
CA GLN A 460 -54.39 -4.99 1.72
C GLN A 460 -54.61 -6.52 1.82
N GLU A 461 -53.73 -7.29 1.18
CA GLU A 461 -53.78 -8.75 1.12
C GLU A 461 -53.31 -9.45 2.40
N ILE A 462 -52.75 -8.74 3.39
CA ILE A 462 -52.23 -9.35 4.64
C ILE A 462 -53.28 -10.22 5.33
N ARG A 463 -54.56 -9.83 5.24
CA ARG A 463 -55.68 -10.51 5.91
C ARG A 463 -55.77 -12.00 5.57
N GLN A 464 -55.39 -12.40 4.35
CA GLN A 464 -55.45 -13.81 3.93
C GLN A 464 -54.43 -14.69 4.67
N PHE A 465 -53.36 -14.08 5.22
CA PHE A 465 -52.31 -14.79 5.95
C PHE A 465 -52.58 -14.85 7.45
N LEU A 466 -53.54 -14.10 8.00
CA LEU A 466 -53.83 -14.05 9.44
C LEU A 466 -54.86 -15.11 9.86
N VAL A 467 -54.52 -16.38 9.63
CA VAL A 467 -55.37 -17.54 9.92
C VAL A 467 -55.04 -18.13 11.29
N GLY A 468 -56.06 -18.58 12.03
CA GLY A 468 -55.91 -19.22 13.34
C GLY A 468 -56.22 -18.29 14.53
N ASP A 469 -56.48 -18.89 15.69
CA ASP A 469 -56.92 -18.16 16.90
C ASP A 469 -55.77 -17.40 17.59
N GLN A 470 -54.52 -17.83 17.35
CA GLN A 470 -53.35 -17.22 17.97
C GLN A 470 -53.04 -15.81 17.45
N LEU A 471 -53.59 -15.45 16.28
CA LEU A 471 -53.39 -14.16 15.61
C LEU A 471 -54.64 -13.27 15.63
N ASN A 472 -55.55 -13.51 16.58
CA ASN A 472 -56.80 -12.74 16.70
C ASN A 472 -56.53 -11.25 16.87
N VAL A 473 -55.52 -10.88 17.67
CA VAL A 473 -55.12 -9.48 17.89
C VAL A 473 -54.69 -8.84 16.57
N GLU A 474 -53.81 -9.49 15.82
CA GLU A 474 -53.27 -8.96 14.58
C GLU A 474 -54.35 -8.87 13.48
N ARG A 475 -55.31 -9.82 13.46
CA ARG A 475 -56.50 -9.74 12.62
C ARG A 475 -57.35 -8.52 12.96
N THR A 476 -57.62 -8.30 14.25
CA THR A 476 -58.37 -7.13 14.73
C THR A 476 -57.69 -5.82 14.36
N VAL A 477 -56.35 -5.74 14.48
CA VAL A 477 -55.58 -4.57 14.03
C VAL A 477 -55.73 -4.38 12.52
N ALA A 478 -55.63 -5.44 11.73
CA ALA A 478 -55.77 -5.39 10.27
C ALA A 478 -57.19 -5.06 9.78
N GLU A 479 -58.22 -5.27 10.60
CA GLU A 479 -59.59 -4.84 10.32
C GLU A 479 -59.76 -3.34 10.48
N HIS A 480 -59.10 -2.76 11.48
CA HIS A 480 -59.29 -1.38 11.92
C HIS A 480 -58.09 -0.46 11.65
N TRP A 481 -57.09 -0.89 10.87
CA TRP A 481 -55.81 -0.16 10.69
C TRP A 481 -55.95 1.31 10.24
N LYS A 482 -57.03 1.66 9.52
CA LYS A 482 -57.31 3.05 9.09
C LYS A 482 -57.81 3.96 10.22
N HIS A 483 -58.32 3.37 11.30
CA HIS A 483 -58.97 4.05 12.40
C HIS A 483 -58.26 3.65 13.70
N PRO A 484 -57.20 4.38 14.11
CA PRO A 484 -56.37 3.98 15.25
C PRO A 484 -57.17 3.79 16.54
N GLU A 485 -58.18 4.64 16.77
CA GLU A 485 -59.09 4.55 17.93
C GLU A 485 -59.92 3.26 17.91
N SER A 486 -60.43 2.85 16.75
CA SER A 486 -61.18 1.60 16.60
C SER A 486 -60.28 0.38 16.73
N ALA A 487 -59.05 0.43 16.20
CA ALA A 487 -58.07 -0.65 16.36
C ALA A 487 -57.69 -0.84 17.82
N ILE A 488 -57.45 0.27 18.52
CA ILE A 488 -57.21 0.30 19.96
C ILE A 488 -58.38 -0.32 20.72
N GLN A 489 -59.60 0.14 20.48
CA GLN A 489 -60.77 -0.32 21.22
C GLN A 489 -60.96 -1.83 21.02
N ALA A 490 -60.83 -2.31 19.78
CA ALA A 490 -61.00 -3.71 19.47
C ALA A 490 -59.85 -4.59 20.01
N VAL A 491 -58.61 -4.09 20.10
CA VAL A 491 -57.51 -4.80 20.77
C VAL A 491 -57.70 -4.81 22.29
N ILE A 492 -58.21 -3.71 22.89
CA ILE A 492 -58.57 -3.66 24.31
C ILE A 492 -59.66 -4.70 24.60
N GLU A 493 -60.65 -4.85 23.73
CA GLU A 493 -61.69 -5.87 23.85
C GLU A 493 -61.10 -7.29 23.91
N ASN A 494 -60.00 -7.53 23.19
CA ASN A 494 -59.28 -8.81 23.13
C ASN A 494 -57.98 -8.84 23.96
N VAL A 495 -57.88 -8.02 25.02
CA VAL A 495 -56.63 -7.86 25.80
C VAL A 495 -56.13 -9.14 26.48
N GLU A 496 -57.00 -10.14 26.67
CA GLU A 496 -56.64 -11.44 27.23
C GLU A 496 -55.85 -12.31 26.23
N CYS A 497 -55.93 -12.03 24.93
CA CYS A 497 -55.20 -12.76 23.90
C CYS A 497 -53.70 -12.46 23.96
N GLU A 498 -52.89 -13.47 23.64
CA GLU A 498 -51.46 -13.27 23.40
C GLU A 498 -51.26 -12.28 22.25
N GLY A 499 -50.25 -11.41 22.36
CA GLY A 499 -49.97 -10.38 21.35
C GLY A 499 -50.65 -9.02 21.59
N ALA A 500 -51.67 -8.95 22.47
CA ALA A 500 -52.41 -7.71 22.71
C ALA A 500 -51.48 -6.57 23.15
N MET A 501 -50.54 -6.88 24.04
CA MET A 501 -49.52 -5.95 24.52
C MET A 501 -48.66 -5.36 23.39
N GLN A 502 -48.15 -6.23 22.53
CA GLN A 502 -47.30 -5.83 21.41
C GLN A 502 -48.11 -5.00 20.41
N ALA A 503 -49.36 -5.36 20.14
CA ALA A 503 -50.27 -4.60 19.28
C ALA A 503 -50.49 -3.19 19.79
N ILE A 504 -50.84 -3.07 21.07
CA ILE A 504 -51.09 -1.79 21.72
C ILE A 504 -49.86 -0.88 21.64
N GLN A 505 -48.68 -1.40 22.01
CA GLN A 505 -47.43 -0.64 21.92
C GLN A 505 -47.14 -0.16 20.49
N GLN A 506 -47.35 -1.00 19.48
CA GLN A 506 -47.08 -0.64 18.09
C GLN A 506 -48.10 0.32 17.51
N ILE A 507 -49.39 0.16 17.80
CA ILE A 507 -50.42 1.13 17.39
C ILE A 507 -50.06 2.51 17.94
N ILE A 508 -49.79 2.58 19.25
CA ILE A 508 -49.49 3.88 19.87
C ILE A 508 -48.18 4.44 19.32
N HIS A 509 -47.13 3.63 19.17
CA HIS A 509 -45.89 4.09 18.55
C HIS A 509 -46.11 4.65 17.13
N HIS A 510 -46.81 3.92 16.26
CA HIS A 510 -47.06 4.29 14.87
C HIS A 510 -47.85 5.60 14.74
N PHE A 511 -48.89 5.79 15.56
CA PHE A 511 -49.78 6.95 15.46
C PHE A 511 -49.43 8.09 16.42
N SER A 512 -48.55 7.90 17.41
CA SER A 512 -48.19 8.94 18.40
C SER A 512 -47.61 10.20 17.77
N SER A 513 -46.91 10.08 16.63
CA SER A 513 -46.37 11.22 15.89
C SER A 513 -47.45 12.09 15.23
N SER A 514 -48.59 11.51 14.90
CA SER A 514 -49.70 12.16 14.19
C SER A 514 -50.89 12.47 15.12
N HIS A 515 -50.99 11.80 16.26
CA HIS A 515 -52.12 11.87 17.19
C HIS A 515 -51.62 11.91 18.63
N SER A 516 -51.21 13.09 19.11
CA SER A 516 -50.68 13.27 20.47
C SER A 516 -51.66 12.83 21.57
N ASN A 517 -52.96 12.88 21.29
CA ASN A 517 -54.02 12.54 22.24
C ASN A 517 -54.37 11.04 22.26
N LEU A 518 -53.83 10.24 21.33
CA LEU A 518 -54.20 8.84 21.18
C LEU A 518 -53.80 8.01 22.41
N SER A 519 -52.61 8.27 22.96
CA SER A 519 -52.13 7.58 24.16
C SER A 519 -52.99 7.90 25.39
N THR A 520 -53.45 9.16 25.52
CA THR A 520 -54.36 9.59 26.58
C THR A 520 -55.74 8.94 26.44
N HIS A 521 -56.28 8.93 25.23
CA HIS A 521 -57.55 8.27 24.93
C HIS A 521 -57.48 6.77 25.23
N PHE A 522 -56.37 6.13 24.86
CA PHE A 522 -56.10 4.72 25.14
C PHE A 522 -56.09 4.42 26.65
N LEU A 523 -55.34 5.20 27.42
CA LEU A 523 -55.25 5.02 28.88
C LEU A 523 -56.60 5.21 29.57
N LEU A 524 -57.43 6.14 29.09
CA LEU A 524 -58.80 6.32 29.58
C LEU A 524 -59.70 5.13 29.26
N GLN A 525 -59.58 4.54 28.08
CA GLN A 525 -60.34 3.34 27.71
C GLN A 525 -59.91 2.12 28.52
N LEU A 526 -58.60 1.94 28.73
CA LEU A 526 -58.08 0.91 29.62
C LEU A 526 -58.57 1.09 31.06
N LYS A 527 -58.48 2.31 31.59
CA LYS A 527 -58.99 2.64 32.93
C LYS A 527 -60.46 2.27 33.06
N ARG A 528 -61.30 2.69 32.12
CA ARG A 528 -62.74 2.36 32.11
C ARG A 528 -62.97 0.85 32.06
N LYS A 529 -62.19 0.11 31.27
CA LYS A 529 -62.31 -1.35 31.19
C LYS A 529 -61.93 -2.02 32.52
N CYS A 530 -60.82 -1.61 33.15
CA CYS A 530 -60.43 -2.05 34.50
C CYS A 530 -61.51 -1.78 35.55
N GLU A 531 -62.16 -0.62 35.48
CA GLU A 531 -63.20 -0.23 36.43
C GLU A 531 -64.52 -0.98 36.19
N SER A 532 -64.84 -1.28 34.93
CA SER A 532 -66.05 -2.02 34.56
C SER A 532 -65.95 -3.53 34.81
N ASP A 533 -64.74 -4.10 34.79
CA ASP A 533 -64.49 -5.52 34.98
C ASP A 533 -63.42 -5.77 36.07
N PRO A 534 -63.84 -5.98 37.33
CA PRO A 534 -62.91 -6.19 38.44
C PRO A 534 -62.13 -7.51 38.34
N ILE A 535 -62.61 -8.50 37.58
CA ILE A 535 -61.89 -9.76 37.36
C ILE A 535 -60.67 -9.50 36.48
N LEU A 536 -60.87 -8.76 35.39
CA LEU A 536 -59.78 -8.32 34.50
C LEU A 536 -58.78 -7.39 35.20
N ALA A 537 -59.24 -6.50 36.06
CA ALA A 537 -58.35 -5.62 36.85
C ALA A 537 -57.39 -6.42 37.75
N SER A 538 -57.79 -7.61 38.19
CA SER A 538 -56.97 -8.51 39.01
C SER A 538 -56.02 -9.40 38.21
N SER A 539 -56.15 -9.47 36.87
CA SER A 539 -55.46 -10.46 36.00
C SER A 539 -53.96 -10.22 35.74
N HIS A 540 -53.31 -9.30 36.47
CA HIS A 540 -51.92 -8.81 36.28
C HIS A 540 -51.59 -8.20 34.90
N ARG A 541 -52.18 -8.67 33.80
CA ARG A 541 -51.89 -8.22 32.43
C ARG A 541 -52.34 -6.78 32.18
N LEU A 542 -53.55 -6.40 32.59
CA LEU A 542 -54.09 -5.06 32.30
C LEU A 542 -53.32 -3.93 33.03
N PRO A 543 -52.99 -4.07 34.33
CA PRO A 543 -52.08 -3.14 35.00
C PRO A 543 -50.68 -3.08 34.36
N GLU A 544 -50.16 -4.21 33.89
CA GLU A 544 -48.86 -4.29 33.20
C GLU A 544 -48.89 -3.58 31.83
N VAL A 545 -50.01 -3.67 31.09
CA VAL A 545 -50.24 -2.88 29.87
C VAL A 545 -50.16 -1.39 30.17
N MET A 546 -50.91 -0.94 31.18
CA MET A 546 -50.96 0.47 31.57
C MET A 546 -49.59 0.96 32.00
N LYS A 547 -48.89 0.18 32.83
CA LYS A 547 -47.53 0.48 33.29
C LYS A 547 -46.57 0.63 32.11
N THR A 548 -46.55 -0.35 31.20
CA THR A 548 -45.61 -0.34 30.07
C THR A 548 -45.85 0.85 29.13
N LEU A 549 -47.10 1.26 28.95
CA LEU A 549 -47.42 2.45 28.16
C LEU A 549 -47.00 3.73 28.83
N LEU A 550 -47.27 3.88 30.12
CA LEU A 550 -46.85 5.05 30.86
C LEU A 550 -45.31 5.16 30.92
N GLU A 551 -44.59 4.03 30.93
CA GLU A 551 -43.14 3.98 30.81
C GLU A 551 -42.64 4.33 29.39
N ALA A 552 -43.34 3.89 28.34
CA ALA A 552 -43.01 4.17 26.96
C ALA A 552 -43.27 5.63 26.54
N PHE A 553 -44.15 6.34 27.25
CA PHE A 553 -44.54 7.73 26.93
C PHE A 553 -44.33 8.68 28.13
N PRO A 554 -43.09 9.14 28.38
CA PRO A 554 -42.78 10.03 29.51
C PRO A 554 -43.55 11.36 29.51
N SER A 555 -44.03 11.81 28.34
CA SER A 555 -44.88 13.01 28.23
C SER A 555 -46.18 12.87 29.03
N LEU A 556 -46.75 11.67 29.11
CA LEU A 556 -47.99 11.40 29.84
C LEU A 556 -47.78 11.45 31.36
N ILE A 557 -46.62 11.03 31.85
CA ILE A 557 -46.20 11.22 33.26
C ILE A 557 -46.23 12.70 33.61
N SER A 558 -45.82 13.52 32.66
CA SER A 558 -45.76 14.96 32.78
C SER A 558 -47.14 15.64 32.73
N GLU A 559 -48.16 14.95 32.23
CA GLU A 559 -49.54 15.43 32.08
C GLU A 559 -50.49 14.87 33.15
N GLY A 560 -49.94 14.20 34.18
CA GLY A 560 -50.71 13.65 35.28
C GLY A 560 -51.03 12.17 35.08
N ALA A 561 -50.03 11.31 34.97
CA ALA A 561 -50.26 9.89 34.70
C ALA A 561 -51.05 9.16 35.80
N ILE A 562 -50.95 9.63 37.05
CA ILE A 562 -51.70 9.11 38.20
C ILE A 562 -53.21 9.10 37.93
N GLN A 563 -53.75 10.08 37.18
CA GLN A 563 -55.19 10.14 36.92
C GLN A 563 -55.71 8.96 36.08
N PHE A 564 -54.81 8.27 35.37
CA PHE A 564 -55.15 7.11 34.56
C PHE A 564 -55.08 5.80 35.33
N ILE A 565 -54.55 5.79 36.56
CA ILE A 565 -54.51 4.58 37.39
C ILE A 565 -55.95 4.25 37.85
N PRO A 566 -56.44 3.01 37.63
CA PRO A 566 -57.76 2.59 38.12
C PRO A 566 -57.80 2.57 39.65
N GLU A 567 -58.92 2.99 40.25
CA GLU A 567 -59.06 3.07 41.71
C GLU A 567 -58.96 1.70 42.41
N ASN A 568 -59.26 0.62 41.68
CA ASN A 568 -59.21 -0.77 42.13
C ASN A 568 -57.84 -1.44 41.94
N SER A 569 -56.83 -0.73 41.44
CA SER A 569 -55.49 -1.29 41.22
C SER A 569 -54.67 -1.38 42.49
N GLN A 570 -53.86 -2.44 42.63
CA GLN A 570 -52.88 -2.54 43.70
C GLN A 570 -51.78 -1.48 43.52
N LEU A 571 -51.63 -0.60 44.52
CA LEU A 571 -50.64 0.49 44.52
C LEU A 571 -49.21 0.00 44.22
N ASP A 572 -48.84 -1.19 44.70
CA ASP A 572 -47.51 -1.77 44.52
C ASP A 572 -47.13 -1.97 43.04
N SER A 573 -48.11 -2.24 42.16
CA SER A 573 -47.87 -2.43 40.72
C SER A 573 -47.51 -1.13 40.00
N PHE A 574 -47.92 0.02 40.55
CA PHE A 574 -47.69 1.35 39.98
C PHE A 574 -46.72 2.22 40.79
N ALA A 575 -46.21 1.72 41.92
CA ALA A 575 -45.31 2.47 42.80
C ALA A 575 -44.09 3.10 42.09
N PRO A 576 -43.38 2.40 41.17
CA PRO A 576 -42.28 3.02 40.42
C PRO A 576 -42.72 4.20 39.56
N LEU A 577 -43.93 4.13 39.00
CA LEU A 577 -44.49 5.16 38.15
C LEU A 577 -44.92 6.40 38.96
N ILE A 578 -45.62 6.16 40.07
CA ILE A 578 -46.02 7.21 41.02
C ILE A 578 -44.78 7.94 41.52
N PHE A 579 -43.73 7.21 41.87
CA PHE A 579 -42.46 7.81 42.30
C PHE A 579 -41.82 8.67 41.20
N ARG A 580 -41.83 8.18 39.94
CA ARG A 580 -41.28 8.92 38.79
C ARG A 580 -42.09 10.18 38.47
N GLU A 581 -43.41 10.15 38.63
CA GLU A 581 -44.28 11.32 38.49
C GLU A 581 -44.03 12.35 39.59
N MET A 582 -43.95 11.90 40.84
CA MET A 582 -43.59 12.76 41.97
C MET A 582 -42.21 13.40 41.78
N GLN A 583 -41.25 12.64 41.26
CA GLN A 583 -39.92 13.15 40.93
C GLN A 583 -39.97 14.16 39.77
N SER A 584 -40.74 13.90 38.70
CA SER A 584 -40.94 14.83 37.60
C SER A 584 -41.58 16.15 38.04
N VAL A 585 -42.58 16.09 38.93
CA VAL A 585 -43.21 17.28 39.54
C VAL A 585 -42.21 18.03 40.43
N HIS A 586 -41.39 17.30 41.20
CA HIS A 586 -40.33 17.88 42.02
C HIS A 586 -39.28 18.58 41.15
N ASP A 587 -38.78 17.90 40.12
CA ASP A 587 -37.78 18.40 39.18
C ASP A 587 -38.29 19.62 38.40
N ARG A 588 -39.57 19.63 37.99
CA ARG A 588 -40.21 20.82 37.40
C ARG A 588 -40.27 21.98 38.39
N THR A 589 -40.60 21.71 39.65
CA THR A 589 -40.65 22.74 40.70
C THR A 589 -39.27 23.32 40.97
N VAL A 590 -38.24 22.46 41.02
CA VAL A 590 -36.83 22.85 41.20
C VAL A 590 -36.31 23.60 39.98
N SER A 591 -36.56 23.10 38.76
CA SER A 591 -36.16 23.74 37.51
C SER A 591 -36.82 25.11 37.34
N ASN A 592 -38.11 25.25 37.68
CA ASN A 592 -38.80 26.54 37.71
C ASN A 592 -38.20 27.48 38.75
N ARG A 593 -37.77 26.97 39.91
CA ARG A 593 -37.09 27.76 40.95
C ARG A 593 -35.70 28.22 40.51
N ILE A 594 -34.93 27.36 39.84
CA ILE A 594 -33.61 27.67 39.28
C ILE A 594 -33.76 28.66 38.12
N GLY A 595 -34.69 28.44 37.19
CA GLY A 595 -34.98 29.34 36.08
C GLY A 595 -35.37 30.73 36.58
N ARG A 596 -36.18 30.82 37.64
CA ARG A 596 -36.52 32.08 38.30
C ARG A 596 -35.30 32.76 38.93
N ALA A 597 -34.47 32.00 39.65
CA ALA A 597 -33.24 32.52 40.25
C ALA A 597 -32.20 32.99 39.19
N LEU A 598 -32.11 32.29 38.05
CA LEU A 598 -31.25 32.67 36.92
C LEU A 598 -31.78 33.89 36.19
N ALA A 599 -33.10 34.01 35.97
CA ALA A 599 -33.73 35.20 35.41
C ALA A 599 -33.53 36.42 36.34
N GLU A 600 -33.67 36.25 37.66
CA GLU A 600 -33.36 37.28 38.66
C GLU A 600 -31.89 37.68 38.65
N ARG A 601 -30.97 36.73 38.43
CA ARG A 601 -29.53 37.01 38.33
C ARG A 601 -29.19 37.71 37.01
N ALA A 602 -29.79 37.31 35.89
CA ALA A 602 -29.64 37.96 34.59
C ALA A 602 -30.13 39.43 34.62
N ALA A 603 -31.25 39.68 35.32
CA ALA A 603 -31.75 41.02 35.57
C ALA A 603 -30.78 41.88 36.41
N ARG A 604 -30.00 41.26 37.32
CA ARG A 604 -28.97 41.95 38.12
C ARG A 604 -27.68 42.23 37.35
N THR A 605 -27.35 41.44 36.33
CA THR A 605 -26.13 41.60 35.53
C THR A 605 -26.26 42.58 34.35
N ASN A 606 -27.46 43.10 34.06
CA ASN A 606 -27.68 44.15 33.05
C ASN A 606 -27.23 45.57 33.47
N LYS A 607 -26.14 45.69 34.26
CA LYS A 607 -25.45 46.97 34.46
C LYS A 607 -24.34 47.10 33.43
N ALA A 608 -24.52 48.09 32.55
CA ALA A 608 -23.62 48.74 31.58
C ALA A 608 -22.38 47.97 31.07
N PRO A 609 -22.17 47.89 29.74
CA PRO A 609 -20.99 47.22 29.17
C PRO A 609 -19.71 47.89 29.68
N ALA A 610 -18.85 47.11 30.33
CA ALA A 610 -17.53 47.55 30.75
C ALA A 610 -16.72 48.02 29.52
N PRO A 611 -15.93 49.11 29.65
CA PRO A 611 -15.15 49.65 28.53
C PRO A 611 -14.19 48.59 27.99
N ARG A 612 -14.12 48.50 26.65
CA ARG A 612 -13.22 47.60 25.92
C ARG A 612 -11.77 47.89 26.33
N ASN A 613 -11.19 47.03 27.15
CA ASN A 613 -9.78 47.10 27.52
C ASN A 613 -8.92 46.82 26.28
N SER A 614 -8.19 47.82 25.79
CA SER A 614 -7.14 47.62 24.79
C SER A 614 -6.00 46.83 25.41
N VAL A 615 -5.70 45.63 24.88
CA VAL A 615 -4.58 44.81 25.34
C VAL A 615 -3.34 45.19 24.52
N ARG A 616 -2.28 45.67 25.19
CA ARG A 616 -0.99 46.01 24.56
C ARG A 616 -0.10 44.77 24.51
N VAL A 617 0.29 44.35 23.31
CA VAL A 617 1.25 43.26 23.09
C VAL A 617 2.66 43.85 23.12
N ILE A 618 3.55 43.26 23.93
CA ILE A 618 4.96 43.63 24.06
C ILE A 618 5.82 42.43 23.64
N GLU A 619 7.11 42.64 23.38
CA GLU A 619 8.02 41.57 22.90
C GLU A 619 8.14 40.38 23.87
N SER A 620 7.78 40.55 25.14
CA SER A 620 7.73 39.47 26.14
C SER A 620 6.39 38.73 26.20
N THR A 621 5.37 39.15 25.45
CA THR A 621 4.06 38.50 25.43
C THR A 621 4.16 37.14 24.75
N ARG A 622 3.63 36.10 25.42
CA ARG A 622 3.66 34.71 24.96
C ARG A 622 2.25 34.14 24.82
N CYS A 623 2.09 33.20 23.90
CA CYS A 623 0.85 32.47 23.69
C CYS A 623 0.47 31.65 24.93
N GLY A 624 -0.78 31.76 25.39
CA GLY A 624 -1.28 31.04 26.56
C GLY A 624 -1.40 29.51 26.41
N VAL A 625 -1.13 28.96 25.22
CA VAL A 625 -1.19 27.53 24.91
C VAL A 625 0.20 26.97 24.65
N CYS A 626 0.90 27.44 23.61
CA CYS A 626 2.23 26.93 23.25
C CYS A 626 3.39 27.63 23.97
N SER A 627 3.15 28.72 24.69
CA SER A 627 4.17 29.53 25.37
C SER A 627 5.24 30.19 24.47
N ASP A 628 5.10 30.11 23.15
CA ASP A 628 5.94 30.83 22.18
C ASP A 628 5.63 32.34 22.17
N ARG A 629 6.60 33.14 21.74
CA ARG A 629 6.42 34.58 21.52
C ARG A 629 5.60 34.84 20.26
N PHE A 630 4.89 35.97 20.23
CA PHE A 630 4.20 36.45 19.04
C PHE A 630 5.18 37.19 18.13
N ASP A 631 5.29 36.79 16.87
CA ASP A 631 6.01 37.54 15.86
C ASP A 631 5.23 38.80 15.48
N SER A 632 5.93 39.86 15.08
CA SER A 632 5.35 41.16 14.68
C SER A 632 4.35 41.06 13.52
N ALA A 633 4.40 39.97 12.74
CA ALA A 633 3.49 39.69 11.64
C ALA A 633 2.37 38.68 11.97
N SER A 634 2.39 38.06 13.15
CA SER A 634 1.43 37.03 13.53
C SER A 634 0.11 37.63 14.02
N SER A 635 -1.03 37.16 13.48
CA SER A 635 -2.34 37.50 14.02
C SER A 635 -2.54 36.87 15.40
N ILE A 636 -3.36 37.47 16.25
CA ILE A 636 -3.50 37.08 17.66
C ILE A 636 -4.99 36.98 18.00
N HIS A 637 -5.39 35.91 18.71
CA HIS A 637 -6.74 35.76 19.25
C HIS A 637 -6.74 36.06 20.76
N LEU A 638 -7.65 36.95 21.23
CA LEU A 638 -7.87 37.21 22.65
C LEU A 638 -9.04 36.34 23.14
N LEU A 639 -8.75 35.41 24.05
CA LEU A 639 -9.77 34.57 24.67
C LEU A 639 -10.61 35.41 25.66
N PRO A 640 -11.87 35.02 25.96
CA PRO A 640 -12.69 35.65 27.02
C PRO A 640 -12.02 35.67 28.40
N SER A 641 -11.08 34.76 28.64
CA SER A 641 -10.25 34.72 29.85
C SER A 641 -9.19 35.83 29.91
N GLY A 642 -9.03 36.64 28.86
CA GLY A 642 -8.02 37.69 28.75
C GLY A 642 -6.65 37.19 28.26
N LYS A 643 -6.50 35.89 27.96
CA LYS A 643 -5.25 35.33 27.43
C LYS A 643 -5.16 35.48 25.91
N LEU A 644 -3.96 35.81 25.42
CA LEU A 644 -3.65 35.88 24.00
C LEU A 644 -3.14 34.52 23.51
N VAL A 645 -3.62 34.05 22.36
CA VAL A 645 -3.22 32.78 21.75
C VAL A 645 -2.96 32.93 20.26
N HIS A 646 -2.06 32.11 19.71
CA HIS A 646 -1.87 32.02 18.26
C HIS A 646 -3.12 31.43 17.59
N PRO A 647 -3.44 31.83 16.34
CA PRO A 647 -4.51 31.23 15.55
C PRO A 647 -4.35 29.71 15.39
N ARG A 648 -3.11 29.25 15.17
CA ARG A 648 -2.77 27.82 15.11
C ARG A 648 -3.07 27.06 16.42
N CYS A 649 -3.06 27.77 17.55
CA CYS A 649 -3.38 27.20 18.86
C CYS A 649 -4.88 27.32 19.20
N HIS A 650 -5.71 27.94 18.36
CA HIS A 650 -7.15 28.09 18.54
C HIS A 650 -7.89 27.83 17.22
N PRO A 651 -7.81 26.58 16.69
CA PRO A 651 -8.40 26.24 15.39
C PRO A 651 -9.93 26.33 15.39
N HIS A 652 -10.58 26.15 16.55
CA HIS A 652 -12.03 26.24 16.70
C HIS A 652 -12.39 27.42 17.60
N LEU A 653 -12.89 28.51 17.01
CA LEU A 653 -13.20 29.76 17.73
C LEU A 653 -14.19 29.61 18.90
N ASN A 654 -14.95 28.52 18.93
CA ASN A 654 -16.00 28.26 19.90
C ASN A 654 -15.51 27.38 21.08
N ILE A 655 -14.25 26.94 21.09
CA ILE A 655 -13.73 26.02 22.12
C ILE A 655 -12.45 26.61 22.71
N CYS A 656 -12.43 26.80 24.03
CA CYS A 656 -11.25 27.29 24.72
C CYS A 656 -10.09 26.28 24.57
N PRO A 657 -8.94 26.65 23.95
CA PRO A 657 -7.86 25.71 23.69
C PRO A 657 -7.08 25.31 24.96
N ILE A 658 -7.32 25.99 26.08
CA ILE A 658 -6.67 25.70 27.38
C ILE A 658 -7.53 24.73 28.22
N THR A 659 -8.87 24.88 28.18
CA THR A 659 -9.78 24.12 29.06
C THR A 659 -10.66 23.13 28.30
N ASN A 660 -10.63 23.17 26.97
CA ASN A 660 -11.48 22.39 26.05
C ASN A 660 -13.00 22.59 26.27
N GLN A 661 -13.39 23.72 26.88
CA GLN A 661 -14.80 24.06 27.11
C GLN A 661 -15.35 24.90 25.97
N ILE A 662 -16.59 24.61 25.55
CA ILE A 662 -17.31 25.38 24.55
C ILE A 662 -17.66 26.75 25.14
N PHE A 663 -17.28 27.84 24.48
CA PHE A 663 -17.73 29.18 24.81
C PHE A 663 -19.24 29.24 24.60
N ARG A 664 -20.01 29.26 25.69
CA ARG A 664 -21.44 29.55 25.64
C ARG A 664 -21.57 31.06 25.43
N GLY A 665 -21.95 31.46 24.23
CA GLY A 665 -22.23 32.85 23.85
C GLY A 665 -23.36 33.46 24.65
#